data_AF-A0A8C0LL30-F1
#
_entry.id   AF-A0A8C0LL30-F1
#
_cell.length_a   1.000
_cell.length_b   1.000
_cell.length_c   1.000
_cell.angle_alpha   90.00
_cell.angle_beta   90.00
_cell.angle_gamma   90.00
#
_symmetry.space_group_name_H-M   'P 1'
#
loop_
_entity.id
_entity.type
_entity.pdbx_description
1 polymer ?
#
loop_
_entity_poly.entity_id
_entity_poly.type
_entity_poly.pdbx_seq_one_letter_code
_entity_poly.pdbx_strand_id
1 'polypeptide(L)'
;AHAMGRLELVVLGLTCYWALASTAKLGAVYTEGGFVEGVNKKLGLFGDYVDIFKGIPFAAPPKALENPQRHPGWQGGSGQVLEGGFALPTPAGLSRNLPVMIWIYGGAFLMGAGHGANFLSNYLYDGEEIATRGNVIVVTFNYRVGPLGFLSTGDANLPGNYGLRDQHMAIAWVKRNIAAFGGDPNNITLFGESAGGASVSLQTLSPYNKGLIRRAISQSGVALCPWVIQRNPLFWAKRIAEKVGCPLDDTARMAKCLKVTDPRALTLAYKMPLAGMEYPMLHYLGFIPVVDGDFIPDDPINLYANTADIDYIVGTNNMDGHIFASIDMPAINKNKQEDFYKLISGLTMIKGLRGANSTFDVYTKPWARDATQETKKKTVVDFETDILFLVPTETALAQHRANAKSAKTYTYLFSHPSRMPIYPKWVGADHADDIQYVFGKPFATPLGYRPQDRTVSKAMIAYWTNFARTGDPNMGHSAVPIHWDPYTVESGNYLEITKKMDHNSLKQHLRTDYLRYWAVTYEALPTVTGDEATPAPPSGDSNATPAPPSGDSNAPPAPPSGDSNAPPAPPSGDSNAPPAPPSGDSNAPPAPPSGDSNAPPAPPSGDSNAPPAPPSGDSNAPPAPPSGDSNAPPVPPSGDSNAPPAPPSEDSEGAQMPIVIGF
;
A
#
# COMPACT_ATOMS: atom_id res chain seq x y z
N ALA A 1 -2.25 26.53 70.76
CA ALA A 1 -2.59 26.35 69.33
C ALA A 1 -1.60 27.02 68.35
N HIS A 2 -0.29 27.07 68.63
CA HIS A 2 0.69 27.74 67.74
C HIS A 2 1.90 26.88 67.31
N ALA A 3 1.92 25.58 67.66
CA ALA A 3 3.02 24.67 67.33
C ALA A 3 2.72 23.70 66.15
N MET A 4 1.45 23.41 65.84
CA MET A 4 1.08 22.47 64.77
C MET A 4 1.16 23.09 63.36
N GLY A 5 0.83 24.37 63.19
CA GLY A 5 0.82 25.05 61.88
C GLY A 5 2.19 25.29 61.22
N ARG A 6 3.31 24.89 61.86
CA ARG A 6 4.66 24.98 61.27
C ARG A 6 5.22 23.64 60.78
N LEU A 7 4.59 22.51 61.12
CA LEU A 7 5.05 21.21 60.62
C LEU A 7 4.46 20.93 59.22
N GLU A 8 3.18 21.26 58.99
CA GLU A 8 2.53 21.04 57.70
C GLU A 8 3.13 21.88 56.57
N LEU A 9 3.51 23.15 56.80
CA LEU A 9 4.18 23.97 55.78
C LEU A 9 5.59 23.49 55.44
N VAL A 10 6.32 22.88 56.38
CA VAL A 10 7.65 22.33 56.11
C VAL A 10 7.54 21.00 55.36
N VAL A 11 6.55 20.17 55.67
CA VAL A 11 6.28 18.93 54.92
C VAL A 11 5.79 19.23 53.50
N LEU A 12 4.89 20.21 53.29
CA LEU A 12 4.49 20.67 51.96
C LEU A 12 5.63 21.38 51.19
N GLY A 13 6.55 22.05 51.89
CA GLY A 13 7.72 22.68 51.29
C GLY A 13 8.79 21.68 50.80
N LEU A 14 8.98 20.57 51.52
CA LEU A 14 9.97 19.54 51.18
C LEU A 14 9.44 18.46 50.23
N THR A 15 8.14 18.15 50.21
CA THR A 15 7.58 17.22 49.20
C THR A 15 7.54 17.81 47.79
N CYS A 16 7.42 19.14 47.67
CA CYS A 16 7.53 19.84 46.37
C CYS A 16 8.96 19.86 45.77
N TYR A 17 9.99 19.35 46.47
CA TYR A 17 11.37 19.30 45.97
C TYR A 17 11.83 17.93 45.46
N TRP A 18 10.97 16.89 45.53
CA TRP A 18 11.28 15.52 45.09
C TRP A 18 10.35 14.97 43.99
N ALA A 19 9.56 15.84 43.35
CA ALA A 19 8.71 15.51 42.21
C ALA A 19 9.11 16.27 40.93
N LEU A 20 10.40 16.60 40.77
CA LEU A 20 10.98 16.79 39.44
C LEU A 20 11.10 15.41 38.79
N ALA A 21 10.01 14.95 38.18
CA ALA A 21 10.07 13.88 37.19
C ALA A 21 10.98 14.36 36.06
N SER A 22 12.26 13.96 36.12
CA SER A 22 13.25 14.23 35.08
C SER A 22 12.64 13.82 33.75
N THR A 23 12.47 14.76 32.83
CA THR A 23 12.00 14.45 31.48
C THR A 23 13.04 13.57 30.81
N ALA A 24 12.84 12.26 30.85
CA ALA A 24 13.58 11.35 29.99
C ALA A 24 13.26 11.78 28.54
N LYS A 25 14.31 12.13 27.81
CA LYS A 25 14.29 12.42 26.38
C LYS A 25 15.51 11.73 25.81
N LEU A 26 15.42 11.16 24.61
CA LEU A 26 16.61 10.67 23.91
C LEU A 26 17.66 11.78 23.71
N GLY A 27 17.20 13.01 23.45
CA GLY A 27 18.09 14.14 23.18
C GLY A 27 18.84 13.94 21.86
N ALA A 28 20.14 14.23 21.87
CA ALA A 28 21.01 14.00 20.71
C ALA A 28 21.43 12.53 20.63
N VAL A 29 20.99 11.83 19.58
CA VAL A 29 21.29 10.41 19.32
C VAL A 29 22.48 10.30 18.36
N TYR A 30 23.47 9.47 18.69
CA TYR A 30 24.63 9.24 17.82
C TYR A 30 24.33 8.18 16.75
N THR A 31 24.57 8.52 15.48
CA THR A 31 24.43 7.63 14.32
C THR A 31 25.75 7.49 13.58
N GLU A 32 25.86 6.55 12.64
CA GLU A 32 27.06 6.37 11.80
C GLU A 32 27.43 7.62 10.96
N GLY A 33 26.49 8.56 10.78
CA GLY A 33 26.71 9.83 10.08
C GLY A 33 26.98 11.04 10.98
N GLY A 34 26.83 10.90 12.30
CA GLY A 34 26.90 12.01 13.27
C GLY A 34 25.70 12.03 14.22
N PHE A 35 25.63 13.07 15.07
CA PHE A 35 24.50 13.27 15.98
C PHE A 35 23.25 13.76 15.25
N VAL A 36 22.08 13.29 15.69
CA VAL A 36 20.75 13.77 15.29
C VAL A 36 19.98 14.20 16.52
N GLU A 37 19.15 15.25 16.41
CA GLU A 37 18.25 15.70 17.48
C GLU A 37 16.81 15.66 16.95
N GLY A 38 15.89 15.21 17.81
CA GLY A 38 14.47 15.06 17.50
C GLY A 38 13.59 15.95 18.38
N VAL A 39 12.27 15.83 18.22
CA VAL A 39 11.28 16.51 19.07
C VAL A 39 10.67 15.49 20.04
N ASN A 40 10.80 15.77 21.33
CA ASN A 40 10.12 15.03 22.39
C ASN A 40 8.72 15.63 22.63
N LYS A 41 7.67 14.84 22.38
CA LYS A 41 6.26 15.23 22.52
C LYS A 41 5.64 14.57 23.75
N LYS A 42 5.07 15.37 24.66
CA LYS A 42 4.33 14.86 25.82
C LYS A 42 2.99 14.24 25.40
N LEU A 43 2.69 13.07 25.97
CA LEU A 43 1.45 12.35 25.80
C LEU A 43 0.66 12.36 27.13
N GLY A 44 -0.61 12.78 27.06
CA GLY A 44 -1.50 12.83 28.22
C GLY A 44 -0.99 13.69 29.39
N LEU A 45 -1.49 13.39 30.59
CA LEU A 45 -1.15 14.12 31.82
C LEU A 45 -0.05 13.43 32.64
N PHE A 46 0.05 12.10 32.56
CA PHE A 46 0.80 11.25 33.49
C PHE A 46 2.30 11.11 33.21
N GLY A 47 2.83 11.79 32.18
CA GLY A 47 4.27 11.85 31.93
C GLY A 47 4.78 10.84 30.91
N ASP A 48 3.90 10.29 30.08
CA ASP A 48 4.28 9.57 28.87
C ASP A 48 4.83 10.55 27.82
N TYR A 49 5.77 10.11 26.98
CA TYR A 49 6.35 10.90 25.90
C TYR A 49 6.64 10.02 24.67
N VAL A 50 6.65 10.63 23.48
CA VAL A 50 7.16 10.04 22.24
C VAL A 50 8.29 10.91 21.69
N ASP A 51 9.40 10.30 21.31
CA ASP A 51 10.50 10.98 20.62
C ASP A 51 10.33 10.84 19.10
N ILE A 52 10.38 11.96 18.38
CA ILE A 52 10.07 12.05 16.95
C ILE A 52 11.26 12.65 16.19
N PHE A 53 11.85 11.85 15.31
CA PHE A 53 12.94 12.26 14.42
C PHE A 53 12.42 12.30 12.97
N LYS A 54 12.74 13.35 12.20
CA LYS A 54 12.29 13.50 10.80
C LYS A 54 13.43 14.08 9.95
N GLY A 55 13.71 13.47 8.80
CA GLY A 55 14.72 13.91 7.83
C GLY A 55 16.15 13.44 8.10
N ILE A 56 16.35 12.28 8.73
CA ILE A 56 17.71 11.71 8.91
C ILE A 56 18.15 11.05 7.59
N PRO A 57 19.30 11.43 6.98
CA PRO A 57 19.72 10.86 5.71
C PRO A 57 20.36 9.46 5.89
N PHE A 58 19.71 8.43 5.36
CA PHE A 58 20.26 7.06 5.30
C PHE A 58 21.22 6.82 4.12
N ALA A 59 21.19 7.71 3.12
CA ALA A 59 21.98 7.65 1.89
C ALA A 59 22.47 9.05 1.49
N ALA A 60 23.55 9.11 0.69
CA ALA A 60 23.93 10.33 -0.03
C ALA A 60 22.86 10.68 -1.09
N PRO A 61 22.73 11.96 -1.49
CA PRO A 61 21.86 12.37 -2.59
C PRO A 61 22.09 11.49 -3.83
N PRO A 62 21.06 10.77 -4.33
CA PRO A 62 21.25 9.77 -5.36
C PRO A 62 21.57 10.41 -6.70
N LYS A 63 22.56 9.84 -7.41
CA LYS A 63 22.77 10.13 -8.83
C LYS A 63 21.64 9.48 -9.65
N ALA A 64 21.24 10.14 -10.73
CA ALA A 64 20.19 9.65 -11.60
C ALA A 64 20.54 8.26 -12.17
N LEU A 65 19.65 7.29 -11.94
CA LEU A 65 19.78 5.91 -12.45
C LEU A 65 21.09 5.19 -12.02
N GLU A 66 21.60 5.50 -10.83
CA GLU A 66 22.69 4.78 -10.19
C GLU A 66 22.28 4.24 -8.81
N ASN A 67 22.99 3.21 -8.35
CA ASN A 67 22.76 2.62 -7.02
C ASN A 67 23.05 3.64 -5.90
N PRO A 68 22.23 3.66 -4.84
CA PRO A 68 22.43 4.57 -3.72
C PRO A 68 23.78 4.34 -3.03
N GLN A 69 24.36 5.41 -2.50
CA GLN A 69 25.64 5.40 -1.79
C GLN A 69 25.43 5.81 -0.33
N ARG A 70 26.30 5.37 0.59
CA ARG A 70 26.23 5.80 2.00
C ARG A 70 26.40 7.30 2.12
N HIS A 71 25.68 7.92 3.06
CA HIS A 71 25.86 9.34 3.37
C HIS A 71 27.28 9.58 3.91
N PRO A 72 28.00 10.64 3.52
CA PRO A 72 29.38 10.91 3.96
C PRO A 72 29.49 11.38 5.43
N GLY A 73 28.36 11.53 6.13
CA GLY A 73 28.25 12.12 7.47
C GLY A 73 28.10 13.65 7.43
N TRP A 74 27.99 14.26 8.62
CA TRP A 74 27.87 15.71 8.83
C TRP A 74 28.57 16.14 10.12
N GLN A 75 28.76 17.44 10.32
CA GLN A 75 29.28 18.02 11.56
C GLN A 75 28.21 18.87 12.26
N GLY A 76 27.99 18.61 13.55
CA GLY A 76 27.09 19.35 14.44
C GLY A 76 26.75 18.50 15.68
N GLY A 77 26.69 19.03 16.91
CA GLY A 77 27.00 20.38 17.41
C GLY A 77 27.92 20.35 18.63
N SER A 78 28.16 21.50 19.25
CA SER A 78 29.20 21.72 20.28
C SER A 78 28.92 21.12 21.67
N GLY A 79 28.83 19.80 21.76
CA GLY A 79 29.15 19.06 23.00
C GLY A 79 30.66 18.81 23.07
N GLN A 80 31.23 18.76 24.28
CA GLN A 80 32.65 18.40 24.45
C GLN A 80 32.92 17.04 23.80
N VAL A 81 33.88 17.00 22.87
CA VAL A 81 34.51 15.73 22.48
C VAL A 81 35.33 15.26 23.68
N LEU A 82 34.72 14.43 24.52
CA LEU A 82 35.46 13.64 25.48
C LEU A 82 36.19 12.54 24.70
N GLU A 83 37.46 12.79 24.38
CA GLU A 83 38.39 11.75 23.98
C GLU A 83 38.53 10.72 25.12
N GLY A 84 37.71 9.67 25.07
CA GLY A 84 37.68 8.63 26.08
C GLY A 84 36.47 7.75 25.90
N GLY A 85 36.69 6.44 25.70
CA GLY A 85 35.65 5.44 25.47
C GLY A 85 34.81 5.13 26.71
N PHE A 86 34.03 6.10 27.19
CA PHE A 86 33.01 5.91 28.21
C PHE A 86 31.63 6.08 27.60
N ALA A 87 30.85 4.99 27.58
CA ALA A 87 29.42 5.09 27.37
C ALA A 87 28.83 5.93 28.52
N LEU A 88 28.29 7.12 28.20
CA LEU A 88 27.50 7.88 29.15
C LEU A 88 26.35 6.98 29.63
N PRO A 89 26.10 6.87 30.95
CA PRO A 89 24.98 6.08 31.44
C PRO A 89 23.68 6.72 30.97
N THR A 90 23.06 6.13 29.95
CA THR A 90 21.72 6.51 29.48
C THR A 90 20.76 6.62 30.68
N PRO A 91 20.05 7.75 30.86
CA PRO A 91 19.11 7.96 31.95
C PRO A 91 18.15 6.78 32.17
N ALA A 92 17.82 6.51 33.44
CA ALA A 92 16.74 5.60 33.78
C ALA A 92 15.41 6.15 33.21
N GLY A 93 14.59 5.27 32.59
CA GLY A 93 13.35 5.64 31.91
C GLY A 93 13.43 5.72 30.38
N LEU A 94 14.58 5.41 29.76
CA LEU A 94 14.71 5.25 28.31
C LEU A 94 14.36 3.83 27.86
N SER A 95 13.56 3.71 26.81
CA SER A 95 13.26 2.45 26.14
C SER A 95 14.50 1.73 25.63
N ARG A 96 14.51 0.40 25.71
CA ARG A 96 15.57 -0.45 25.19
C ARG A 96 14.99 -1.73 24.58
N ASN A 97 15.67 -2.25 23.57
CA ASN A 97 15.32 -3.48 22.85
C ASN A 97 13.86 -3.50 22.31
N LEU A 98 13.32 -2.35 21.94
CA LEU A 98 11.97 -2.28 21.36
C LEU A 98 11.93 -2.96 19.98
N PRO A 99 10.81 -3.63 19.63
CA PRO A 99 10.58 -4.08 18.25
C PRO A 99 10.61 -2.91 17.28
N VAL A 100 11.12 -3.15 16.08
CA VAL A 100 11.31 -2.09 15.06
C VAL A 100 10.46 -2.41 13.84
N MET A 101 9.48 -1.57 13.55
CA MET A 101 8.59 -1.69 12.40
C MET A 101 8.98 -0.69 11.32
N ILE A 102 9.41 -1.16 10.15
CA ILE A 102 9.80 -0.32 9.01
C ILE A 102 8.68 -0.33 7.97
N TRP A 103 8.05 0.82 7.76
CA TRP A 103 7.00 1.03 6.75
C TRP A 103 7.59 1.28 5.36
N ILE A 104 7.14 0.53 4.37
CA ILE A 104 7.36 0.80 2.95
C ILE A 104 6.02 1.23 2.33
N TYR A 105 5.94 2.44 1.79
CA TYR A 105 4.70 2.97 1.21
C TYR A 105 4.42 2.45 -0.21
N GLY A 106 3.13 2.38 -0.55
CA GLY A 106 2.59 1.98 -1.86
C GLY A 106 2.66 3.06 -2.95
N GLY A 107 1.66 3.11 -3.84
CA GLY A 107 1.62 4.09 -4.94
C GLY A 107 2.17 3.59 -6.28
N ALA A 108 1.92 2.31 -6.60
CA ALA A 108 2.19 1.68 -7.90
C ALA A 108 3.64 1.83 -8.40
N PHE A 109 4.61 1.88 -7.48
CA PHE A 109 6.02 2.21 -7.73
C PHE A 109 6.29 3.55 -8.42
N LEU A 110 5.27 4.39 -8.63
CA LEU A 110 5.32 5.62 -9.43
C LEU A 110 5.27 6.89 -8.58
N MET A 111 4.61 6.84 -7.43
CA MET A 111 4.36 7.99 -6.56
C MET A 111 4.40 7.59 -5.08
N GLY A 112 4.39 8.58 -4.19
CA GLY A 112 4.35 8.39 -2.73
C GLY A 112 5.48 9.11 -2.02
N ALA A 113 5.43 9.10 -0.68
CA ALA A 113 6.42 9.69 0.20
C ALA A 113 6.32 9.05 1.60
N GLY A 114 7.41 9.05 2.37
CA GLY A 114 7.46 8.46 3.72
C GLY A 114 6.50 9.08 4.75
N HIS A 115 5.95 10.27 4.47
CA HIS A 115 4.90 10.89 5.29
C HIS A 115 3.47 10.60 4.81
N GLY A 116 3.29 10.17 3.55
CA GLY A 116 1.98 9.94 2.93
C GLY A 116 1.14 11.20 2.72
N ALA A 117 -0.11 11.03 2.30
CA ALA A 117 -1.03 12.16 2.10
C ALA A 117 -1.26 12.94 3.41
N ASN A 118 -1.40 14.26 3.34
CA ASN A 118 -1.62 15.13 4.50
C ASN A 118 -3.02 15.76 4.44
N PHE A 119 -3.79 15.63 5.53
CA PHE A 119 -5.04 16.34 5.73
C PHE A 119 -5.05 17.03 7.10
N LEU A 120 -5.16 18.36 7.13
CA LEU A 120 -5.17 19.18 8.35
C LEU A 120 -3.97 18.92 9.29
N SER A 121 -2.77 18.78 8.72
CA SER A 121 -1.53 18.40 9.43
C SER A 121 -1.52 16.97 10.02
N ASN A 122 -2.48 16.13 9.65
CA ASN A 122 -2.41 14.68 9.88
C ASN A 122 -1.83 13.99 8.64
N TYR A 123 -0.59 13.52 8.76
CA TYR A 123 0.12 12.76 7.74
C TYR A 123 -0.30 11.29 7.79
N LEU A 124 -0.70 10.70 6.65
CA LEU A 124 -1.24 9.35 6.57
C LEU A 124 -0.33 8.30 7.21
N TYR A 125 0.99 8.42 7.02
CA TYR A 125 1.98 7.50 7.57
C TYR A 125 2.65 8.00 8.86
N ASP A 126 2.07 8.96 9.58
CA ASP A 126 2.59 9.31 10.91
C ASP A 126 2.43 8.12 11.88
N GLY A 127 3.57 7.57 12.31
CA GLY A 127 3.67 6.34 13.09
C GLY A 127 3.34 6.47 14.57
N GLU A 128 3.01 7.67 15.07
CA GLU A 128 2.80 7.92 16.51
C GLU A 128 1.79 6.97 17.16
N GLU A 129 0.64 6.73 16.54
CA GLU A 129 -0.42 5.85 17.09
C GLU A 129 0.00 4.37 17.11
N ILE A 130 0.79 3.91 16.14
CA ILE A 130 1.32 2.53 16.11
C ILE A 130 2.39 2.38 17.20
N ALA A 131 3.35 3.30 17.24
CA ALA A 131 4.47 3.29 18.17
C ALA A 131 3.97 3.29 19.62
N THR A 132 3.07 4.23 19.94
CA THR A 132 2.52 4.42 21.30
C THR A 132 1.64 3.27 21.77
N ARG A 133 0.77 2.72 20.92
CA ARG A 133 -0.16 1.63 21.30
C ARG A 133 0.47 0.24 21.28
N GLY A 134 1.52 0.06 20.48
CA GLY A 134 2.27 -1.20 20.39
C GLY A 134 3.48 -1.29 21.32
N ASN A 135 3.92 -0.14 21.85
CA ASN A 135 5.23 0.05 22.48
C ASN A 135 6.36 -0.42 21.54
N VAL A 136 6.39 0.11 20.31
CA VAL A 136 7.36 -0.25 19.25
C VAL A 136 7.99 1.01 18.67
N ILE A 137 9.12 0.87 17.95
CA ILE A 137 9.65 1.93 17.10
C ILE A 137 9.04 1.81 15.71
N VAL A 138 8.57 2.92 15.15
CA VAL A 138 8.09 2.99 13.77
C VAL A 138 9.04 3.83 12.94
N VAL A 139 9.51 3.26 11.83
CA VAL A 139 10.38 3.91 10.85
C VAL A 139 9.62 4.07 9.53
N THR A 140 9.57 5.27 8.99
CA THR A 140 9.12 5.53 7.61
C THR A 140 10.26 6.19 6.83
N PHE A 141 10.30 6.03 5.52
CA PHE A 141 11.41 6.54 4.71
C PHE A 141 10.98 6.79 3.27
N ASN A 142 11.76 7.58 2.53
CA ASN A 142 11.59 7.83 1.10
C ASN A 142 12.44 6.89 0.23
N TYR A 143 11.90 6.41 -0.91
CA TYR A 143 12.64 5.67 -1.93
C TYR A 143 12.33 6.21 -3.34
N ARG A 144 13.24 6.04 -4.31
CA ARG A 144 13.00 6.52 -5.68
C ARG A 144 11.87 5.73 -6.35
N VAL A 145 10.98 6.47 -7.01
CA VAL A 145 9.80 5.98 -7.72
C VAL A 145 9.82 6.40 -9.20
N GLY A 146 8.97 5.77 -10.00
CA GLY A 146 8.81 6.01 -11.43
C GLY A 146 10.08 5.70 -12.22
N PRO A 147 10.32 6.41 -13.34
CA PRO A 147 11.52 6.20 -14.16
C PRO A 147 12.83 6.32 -13.35
N LEU A 148 12.91 7.25 -12.40
CA LEU A 148 14.12 7.45 -11.59
C LEU A 148 14.38 6.30 -10.60
N GLY A 149 13.36 5.52 -10.24
CA GLY A 149 13.46 4.34 -9.37
C GLY A 149 13.66 3.02 -10.12
N PHE A 150 13.07 2.87 -11.32
CA PHE A 150 12.87 1.54 -11.93
C PHE A 150 13.16 1.45 -13.44
N LEU A 151 13.63 2.52 -14.10
CA LEU A 151 14.01 2.48 -15.51
C LEU A 151 15.17 1.50 -15.75
N SER A 152 14.95 0.51 -16.61
CA SER A 152 15.89 -0.57 -16.90
C SER A 152 16.00 -0.87 -18.40
N THR A 153 17.18 -1.23 -18.87
CA THR A 153 17.41 -1.78 -20.22
C THR A 153 17.26 -3.31 -20.28
N GLY A 154 17.08 -3.98 -19.13
CA GLY A 154 17.16 -5.44 -19.03
C GLY A 154 18.58 -6.00 -19.20
N ASP A 155 19.60 -5.15 -19.13
CA ASP A 155 21.01 -5.50 -19.25
C ASP A 155 21.89 -4.69 -18.27
N ALA A 156 23.20 -4.96 -18.26
CA ALA A 156 24.15 -4.33 -17.36
C ALA A 156 24.33 -2.81 -17.55
N ASN A 157 23.86 -2.21 -18.66
CA ASN A 157 24.03 -0.78 -18.92
C ASN A 157 23.12 0.08 -18.03
N LEU A 158 21.93 -0.43 -17.74
CA LEU A 158 20.92 0.19 -16.89
C LEU A 158 20.09 -0.91 -16.18
N PRO A 159 20.62 -1.57 -15.13
CA PRO A 159 19.98 -2.75 -14.56
C PRO A 159 18.57 -2.49 -13.99
N GLY A 160 18.33 -1.31 -13.44
CA GLY A 160 17.07 -0.97 -12.76
C GLY A 160 17.12 -1.22 -11.24
N ASN A 161 15.95 -1.45 -10.64
CA ASN A 161 15.77 -1.73 -9.21
C ASN A 161 16.37 -0.70 -8.23
N TYR A 162 16.64 0.53 -8.68
CA TYR A 162 17.24 1.58 -7.83
C TYR A 162 16.37 1.89 -6.59
N GLY A 163 15.05 1.93 -6.76
CA GLY A 163 14.10 2.09 -5.65
C GLY A 163 14.15 0.96 -4.62
N LEU A 164 14.33 -0.31 -5.06
CA LEU A 164 14.52 -1.44 -4.13
C LEU A 164 15.84 -1.36 -3.38
N ARG A 165 16.89 -0.84 -4.04
CA ARG A 165 18.21 -0.65 -3.42
C ARG A 165 18.20 0.52 -2.43
N ASP A 166 17.38 1.55 -2.65
CA ASP A 166 17.12 2.62 -1.67
C ASP A 166 16.42 2.04 -0.43
N GLN A 167 15.40 1.20 -0.61
CA GLN A 167 14.72 0.49 0.49
C GLN A 167 15.70 -0.40 1.27
N HIS A 168 16.52 -1.21 0.58
CA HIS A 168 17.56 -2.02 1.23
C HIS A 168 18.55 -1.15 2.02
N MET A 169 18.98 -0.01 1.49
CA MET A 169 19.85 0.94 2.19
C MET A 169 19.22 1.48 3.48
N ALA A 170 17.92 1.82 3.46
CA ALA A 170 17.19 2.24 4.66
C ALA A 170 17.11 1.11 5.70
N ILE A 171 16.75 -0.11 5.29
CA ILE A 171 16.71 -1.31 6.16
C ILE A 171 18.09 -1.57 6.78
N ALA A 172 19.14 -1.51 5.97
CA ALA A 172 20.51 -1.72 6.42
C ALA A 172 21.00 -0.59 7.34
N TRP A 173 20.57 0.66 7.14
CA TRP A 173 20.85 1.78 8.05
C TRP A 173 20.16 1.54 9.40
N VAL A 174 18.88 1.14 9.41
CA VAL A 174 18.14 0.80 10.63
C VAL A 174 18.87 -0.32 11.39
N LYS A 175 19.26 -1.41 10.71
CA LYS A 175 20.04 -2.51 11.32
C LYS A 175 21.30 -2.01 12.06
N ARG A 176 22.00 -1.01 11.52
CA ARG A 176 23.25 -0.48 12.10
C ARG A 176 23.04 0.53 13.22
N ASN A 177 21.97 1.33 13.16
CA ASN A 177 21.83 2.53 14.00
C ASN A 177 20.71 2.42 15.05
N ILE A 178 19.70 1.56 14.88
CA ILE A 178 18.47 1.62 15.69
C ILE A 178 18.68 1.32 17.18
N ALA A 179 19.76 0.63 17.54
CA ALA A 179 20.16 0.42 18.93
C ALA A 179 20.44 1.72 19.68
N ALA A 180 20.96 2.76 19.00
CA ALA A 180 21.15 4.09 19.59
C ALA A 180 19.82 4.80 19.92
N PHE A 181 18.75 4.42 19.22
CA PHE A 181 17.37 4.84 19.48
C PHE A 181 16.63 3.83 20.39
N GLY A 182 17.30 2.88 21.04
CA GLY A 182 16.65 1.91 21.93
C GLY A 182 15.86 0.79 21.23
N GLY A 183 15.98 0.62 19.92
CA GLY A 183 15.40 -0.51 19.18
C GLY A 183 16.29 -1.74 19.19
N ASP A 184 15.71 -2.94 19.11
CA ASP A 184 16.46 -4.18 18.90
C ASP A 184 16.76 -4.37 17.39
N PRO A 185 18.04 -4.28 16.94
CA PRO A 185 18.40 -4.50 15.54
C PRO A 185 18.13 -5.93 15.05
N ASN A 186 17.90 -6.90 15.94
CA ASN A 186 17.55 -8.27 15.58
C ASN A 186 16.03 -8.53 15.55
N ASN A 187 15.22 -7.52 15.89
CA ASN A 187 13.75 -7.61 15.94
C ASN A 187 13.08 -6.67 14.92
N ILE A 188 13.63 -6.63 13.70
CA ILE A 188 13.14 -5.79 12.59
C ILE A 188 12.00 -6.50 11.85
N THR A 189 10.86 -5.81 11.76
CA THR A 189 9.67 -6.20 11.01
C THR A 189 9.46 -5.20 9.87
N LEU A 190 9.43 -5.66 8.62
CA LEU A 190 8.99 -4.83 7.50
C LEU A 190 7.47 -4.88 7.39
N PHE A 191 6.82 -3.77 7.07
CA PHE A 191 5.40 -3.76 6.72
C PHE A 191 5.10 -2.74 5.62
N GLY A 192 4.10 -3.02 4.78
CA GLY A 192 3.82 -2.19 3.60
C GLY A 192 2.51 -2.57 2.91
N GLU A 193 1.93 -1.62 2.19
CA GLU A 193 0.69 -1.80 1.44
C GLU A 193 0.89 -1.54 -0.07
N SER A 194 0.15 -2.24 -0.93
CA SER A 194 0.22 -2.12 -2.40
C SER A 194 1.66 -2.37 -2.90
N ALA A 195 2.23 -1.46 -3.70
CA ALA A 195 3.64 -1.47 -4.09
C ALA A 195 4.62 -1.55 -2.90
N GLY A 196 4.21 -1.10 -1.71
CA GLY A 196 4.92 -1.26 -0.45
C GLY A 196 4.86 -2.70 0.07
N GLY A 197 3.71 -3.38 -0.02
CA GLY A 197 3.57 -4.80 0.34
C GLY A 197 4.35 -5.70 -0.65
N ALA A 198 4.23 -5.42 -1.94
CA ALA A 198 5.08 -6.04 -2.95
C ALA A 198 6.57 -5.78 -2.70
N SER A 199 6.94 -4.56 -2.29
CA SER A 199 8.31 -4.25 -1.87
C SER A 199 8.73 -5.07 -0.64
N VAL A 200 7.91 -5.17 0.41
CA VAL A 200 8.20 -6.03 1.58
C VAL A 200 8.49 -7.46 1.15
N SER A 201 7.65 -8.02 0.27
CA SER A 201 7.85 -9.35 -0.30
C SER A 201 9.13 -9.46 -1.14
N LEU A 202 9.51 -8.44 -1.92
CA LEU A 202 10.77 -8.44 -2.68
C LEU A 202 11.99 -8.30 -1.78
N GLN A 203 11.89 -7.51 -0.71
CA GLN A 203 12.97 -7.33 0.26
C GLN A 203 13.24 -8.63 1.04
N THR A 204 12.23 -9.43 1.40
CA THR A 204 12.44 -10.73 2.04
C THR A 204 12.99 -11.80 1.09
N LEU A 205 12.61 -11.76 -0.19
CA LEU A 205 13.10 -12.67 -1.22
C LEU A 205 14.52 -12.34 -1.71
N SER A 206 14.98 -11.09 -1.59
CA SER A 206 16.32 -10.68 -2.02
C SER A 206 17.43 -11.22 -1.10
N PRO A 207 18.49 -11.85 -1.65
CA PRO A 207 19.62 -12.35 -0.85
C PRO A 207 20.39 -11.23 -0.13
N TYR A 208 20.26 -9.97 -0.57
CA TYR A 208 20.87 -8.79 0.05
C TYR A 208 20.41 -8.53 1.48
N ASN A 209 19.21 -9.00 1.87
CA ASN A 209 18.64 -8.75 3.20
C ASN A 209 18.82 -9.90 4.19
N LYS A 210 19.63 -10.92 3.86
CA LYS A 210 19.90 -12.06 4.74
C LYS A 210 20.40 -11.61 6.12
N GLY A 211 19.62 -11.92 7.16
CA GLY A 211 19.93 -11.54 8.56
C GLY A 211 19.59 -10.09 8.95
N LEU A 212 19.06 -9.28 8.02
CA LEU A 212 18.58 -7.93 8.31
C LEU A 212 17.12 -7.93 8.80
N ILE A 213 16.28 -8.75 8.16
CA ILE A 213 14.84 -8.83 8.41
C ILE A 213 14.55 -10.01 9.33
N ARG A 214 13.75 -9.80 10.39
CA ARG A 214 13.23 -10.89 11.23
C ARG A 214 11.80 -11.27 10.85
N ARG A 215 10.97 -10.31 10.45
CA ARG A 215 9.56 -10.53 10.06
C ARG A 215 9.10 -9.61 8.94
N ALA A 216 7.98 -9.96 8.32
CA ALA A 216 7.35 -9.16 7.28
C ALA A 216 5.81 -9.18 7.38
N ILE A 217 5.18 -8.10 6.92
CA ILE A 217 3.73 -7.96 6.76
C ILE A 217 3.46 -7.34 5.38
N SER A 218 2.84 -8.10 4.48
CA SER A 218 2.49 -7.65 3.13
C SER A 218 0.99 -7.46 3.00
N GLN A 219 0.56 -6.20 2.88
CA GLN A 219 -0.85 -5.80 2.78
C GLN A 219 -1.18 -5.52 1.31
N SER A 220 -2.17 -6.20 0.74
CA SER A 220 -2.69 -5.92 -0.61
C SER A 220 -1.61 -5.85 -1.70
N GLY A 221 -0.62 -6.74 -1.64
CA GLY A 221 0.47 -6.79 -2.61
C GLY A 221 1.61 -7.72 -2.20
N VAL A 222 2.09 -8.54 -3.13
CA VAL A 222 3.21 -9.48 -2.96
C VAL A 222 4.08 -9.51 -4.21
N ALA A 223 5.29 -10.07 -4.12
CA ALA A 223 6.22 -10.11 -5.26
C ALA A 223 5.70 -10.91 -6.48
N LEU A 224 4.69 -11.76 -6.28
CA LEU A 224 4.02 -12.56 -7.31
C LEU A 224 2.88 -11.83 -8.03
N CYS A 225 2.50 -10.63 -7.58
CA CYS A 225 1.44 -9.86 -8.23
C CYS A 225 1.85 -9.49 -9.68
N PRO A 226 0.94 -9.54 -10.67
CA PRO A 226 1.29 -9.35 -12.08
C PRO A 226 1.78 -7.93 -12.39
N TRP A 227 1.50 -6.96 -11.52
CA TRP A 227 1.94 -5.57 -11.60
C TRP A 227 3.33 -5.29 -10.96
N VAL A 228 4.07 -6.32 -10.55
CA VAL A 228 5.33 -6.13 -9.78
C VAL A 228 6.61 -6.34 -10.59
N ILE A 229 6.65 -7.33 -11.50
CA ILE A 229 7.84 -7.62 -12.31
C ILE A 229 7.62 -7.22 -13.77
N GLN A 230 8.35 -6.21 -14.25
CA GLN A 230 8.35 -5.81 -15.65
C GLN A 230 9.08 -6.86 -16.49
N ARG A 231 8.35 -7.53 -17.38
CA ARG A 231 8.88 -8.60 -18.26
C ARG A 231 9.58 -8.06 -19.51
N ASN A 232 9.30 -6.83 -19.93
CA ASN A 232 9.95 -6.18 -21.08
C ASN A 232 10.38 -4.74 -20.73
N PRO A 233 11.42 -4.55 -19.90
CA PRO A 233 11.86 -3.22 -19.48
C PRO A 233 12.46 -2.40 -20.63
N LEU A 234 13.14 -3.05 -21.58
CA LEU A 234 13.76 -2.38 -22.73
C LEU A 234 12.74 -1.65 -23.62
N PHE A 235 11.54 -2.19 -23.78
CA PHE A 235 10.44 -1.51 -24.48
C PHE A 235 10.11 -0.16 -23.82
N TRP A 236 9.93 -0.14 -22.50
CA TRP A 236 9.62 1.09 -21.76
C TRP A 236 10.80 2.07 -21.72
N ALA A 237 12.03 1.57 -21.65
CA ALA A 237 13.22 2.41 -21.75
C ALA A 237 13.34 3.11 -23.10
N LYS A 238 13.09 2.40 -24.21
CA LYS A 238 13.05 3.00 -25.55
C LYS A 238 11.97 4.09 -25.67
N ARG A 239 10.77 3.86 -25.11
CA ARG A 239 9.67 4.85 -25.14
C ARG A 239 9.96 6.13 -24.33
N ILE A 240 10.72 6.05 -23.22
CA ILE A 240 11.21 7.26 -22.55
C ILE A 240 12.34 7.91 -23.33
N ALA A 241 13.32 7.11 -23.78
CA ALA A 241 14.48 7.61 -24.51
C ALA A 241 14.06 8.40 -25.76
N GLU A 242 13.10 7.90 -26.53
CA GLU A 242 12.51 8.59 -27.68
C GLU A 242 11.96 9.98 -27.31
N LYS A 243 11.14 10.05 -26.25
CA LYS A 243 10.52 11.31 -25.78
C LYS A 243 11.51 12.34 -25.25
N VAL A 244 12.70 11.92 -24.80
CA VAL A 244 13.74 12.82 -24.29
C VAL A 244 14.91 12.99 -25.28
N GLY A 245 14.78 12.49 -26.52
CA GLY A 245 15.78 12.66 -27.58
C GLY A 245 17.06 11.81 -27.42
N CYS A 246 16.99 10.71 -26.67
CA CYS A 246 18.10 9.77 -26.51
C CYS A 246 18.16 8.72 -27.63
N PRO A 247 19.36 8.21 -27.97
CA PRO A 247 19.54 7.16 -28.97
C PRO A 247 18.85 5.85 -28.56
N LEU A 248 18.34 5.09 -29.54
CA LEU A 248 17.54 3.87 -29.35
C LEU A 248 18.20 2.60 -29.95
N ASP A 249 19.30 2.80 -30.66
CA ASP A 249 20.04 1.82 -31.45
C ASP A 249 21.00 0.96 -30.61
N ASP A 250 21.50 1.50 -29.50
CA ASP A 250 22.45 0.85 -28.60
C ASP A 250 22.10 1.13 -27.13
N THR A 251 22.03 0.09 -26.29
CA THR A 251 21.63 0.22 -24.88
C THR A 251 22.66 0.95 -24.03
N ALA A 252 23.96 0.86 -24.35
CA ALA A 252 25.01 1.58 -23.62
C ALA A 252 24.93 3.09 -23.87
N ARG A 253 24.78 3.52 -25.13
CA ARG A 253 24.54 4.92 -25.51
C ARG A 253 23.22 5.46 -24.96
N MET A 254 22.15 4.65 -25.02
CA MET A 254 20.84 5.01 -24.46
C MET A 254 20.95 5.23 -22.94
N ALA A 255 21.53 4.29 -22.19
CA ALA A 255 21.74 4.39 -20.75
C ALA A 255 22.60 5.61 -20.36
N LYS A 256 23.70 5.86 -21.10
CA LYS A 256 24.55 7.04 -20.86
C LYS A 256 23.81 8.36 -21.10
N CYS A 257 22.96 8.42 -22.12
CA CYS A 257 22.11 9.58 -22.38
C CYS A 257 21.07 9.78 -21.26
N LEU A 258 20.32 8.74 -20.93
CA LEU A 258 19.29 8.76 -19.87
C LEU A 258 19.88 9.18 -18.51
N LYS A 259 21.11 8.80 -18.19
CA LYS A 259 21.80 9.21 -16.94
C LYS A 259 22.15 10.71 -16.86
N VAL A 260 22.20 11.43 -17.99
CA VAL A 260 22.51 12.88 -18.03
C VAL A 260 21.32 13.75 -18.44
N THR A 261 20.20 13.16 -18.86
CA THR A 261 18.93 13.86 -19.09
C THR A 261 18.40 14.48 -17.78
N ASP A 262 17.74 15.63 -17.88
CA ASP A 262 17.04 16.25 -16.74
C ASP A 262 16.09 15.24 -16.06
N PRO A 263 16.25 14.95 -14.76
CA PRO A 263 15.39 14.01 -14.04
C PRO A 263 13.91 14.43 -14.07
N ARG A 264 13.58 15.73 -14.16
CA ARG A 264 12.20 16.19 -14.30
C ARG A 264 11.62 15.81 -15.67
N ALA A 265 12.40 15.99 -16.74
CA ALA A 265 12.03 15.57 -18.09
C ALA A 265 11.84 14.04 -18.17
N LEU A 266 12.72 13.24 -17.57
CA LEU A 266 12.56 11.78 -17.48
C LEU A 266 11.25 11.39 -16.78
N THR A 267 10.95 12.00 -15.64
CA THR A 267 9.70 11.73 -14.90
C THR A 267 8.47 12.13 -15.70
N LEU A 268 8.47 13.30 -16.34
CA LEU A 268 7.32 13.82 -17.11
C LEU A 268 7.15 13.18 -18.50
N ALA A 269 8.17 12.50 -19.02
CA ALA A 269 8.08 11.73 -20.27
C ALA A 269 7.12 10.53 -20.13
N TYR A 270 7.00 9.95 -18.93
CA TYR A 270 5.99 8.95 -18.63
C TYR A 270 4.71 9.60 -18.08
N LYS A 271 3.58 9.17 -18.65
CA LYS A 271 2.24 9.56 -18.21
C LYS A 271 1.37 8.32 -18.30
N MET A 272 0.83 7.88 -17.16
CA MET A 272 -0.17 6.83 -17.12
C MET A 272 -1.51 7.42 -17.61
N PRO A 273 -2.15 6.86 -18.65
CA PRO A 273 -3.52 7.24 -18.99
C PRO A 273 -4.47 6.77 -17.88
N LEU A 274 -5.49 7.59 -17.58
CA LEU A 274 -6.52 7.28 -16.56
C LEU A 274 -7.92 7.12 -17.19
N ALA A 275 -8.02 7.23 -18.51
CA ALA A 275 -9.25 7.08 -19.29
C ALA A 275 -8.90 6.80 -20.76
N GLY A 276 -9.82 6.19 -21.51
CA GLY A 276 -9.63 5.92 -22.93
C GLY A 276 -8.51 4.92 -23.26
N MET A 277 -8.21 4.02 -22.33
CA MET A 277 -7.18 3.00 -22.51
C MET A 277 -7.67 1.86 -23.41
N GLU A 278 -6.79 1.37 -24.28
CA GLU A 278 -7.04 0.19 -25.13
C GLU A 278 -6.89 -1.14 -24.37
N TYR A 279 -6.13 -1.11 -23.26
CA TYR A 279 -5.78 -2.25 -22.43
C TYR A 279 -6.13 -1.96 -20.96
N PRO A 280 -6.28 -3.00 -20.11
CA PRO A 280 -6.37 -2.84 -18.66
C PRO A 280 -5.17 -2.05 -18.08
N MET A 281 -5.40 -1.23 -17.04
CA MET A 281 -4.45 -0.29 -16.44
C MET A 281 -3.11 -0.93 -16.09
N LEU A 282 -3.15 -2.20 -15.68
CA LEU A 282 -2.00 -3.09 -15.46
C LEU A 282 -0.92 -2.95 -16.53
N HIS A 283 -1.31 -2.90 -17.81
CA HIS A 283 -0.39 -2.88 -18.96
C HIS A 283 0.39 -1.57 -19.09
N TYR A 284 -0.05 -0.50 -18.43
CA TYR A 284 0.62 0.80 -18.49
C TYR A 284 1.68 0.97 -17.39
N LEU A 285 1.81 0.04 -16.45
CA LEU A 285 2.82 0.05 -15.37
C LEU A 285 4.23 -0.29 -15.90
N GLY A 286 4.83 0.67 -16.62
CA GLY A 286 6.12 0.49 -17.27
C GLY A 286 7.35 0.50 -16.35
N PHE A 287 7.28 1.20 -15.22
CA PHE A 287 8.42 1.45 -14.32
C PHE A 287 8.19 0.84 -12.94
N ILE A 288 8.33 -0.48 -12.91
CA ILE A 288 8.20 -1.37 -11.75
C ILE A 288 9.47 -2.26 -11.68
N PRO A 289 9.72 -2.99 -10.58
CA PRO A 289 10.86 -3.90 -10.45
C PRO A 289 11.09 -4.86 -11.63
N VAL A 290 12.33 -5.34 -11.76
CA VAL A 290 12.77 -6.32 -12.77
C VAL A 290 13.57 -7.45 -12.13
N VAL A 291 13.62 -8.61 -12.78
CA VAL A 291 14.63 -9.63 -12.48
C VAL A 291 15.95 -9.12 -13.08
N ASP A 292 16.91 -8.74 -12.23
CA ASP A 292 18.18 -8.12 -12.65
C ASP A 292 19.38 -9.08 -12.55
N GLY A 293 19.17 -10.31 -12.08
CA GLY A 293 20.25 -11.29 -11.86
C GLY A 293 21.12 -10.98 -10.64
N ASP A 294 20.76 -10.00 -9.81
CA ASP A 294 21.55 -9.51 -8.68
C ASP A 294 20.69 -9.25 -7.43
N PHE A 295 19.93 -8.16 -7.40
CA PHE A 295 19.04 -7.84 -6.27
C PHE A 295 17.81 -8.76 -6.28
N ILE A 296 17.25 -9.00 -7.46
CA ILE A 296 16.24 -10.02 -7.73
C ILE A 296 16.88 -11.01 -8.72
N PRO A 297 17.54 -12.08 -8.22
CA PRO A 297 18.41 -12.92 -9.04
C PRO A 297 17.68 -13.93 -9.95
N ASP A 298 16.40 -14.21 -9.68
CA ASP A 298 15.53 -15.09 -10.46
C ASP A 298 14.08 -14.61 -10.32
N ASP A 299 13.12 -15.26 -10.98
CA ASP A 299 11.69 -15.01 -10.77
C ASP A 299 11.34 -15.16 -9.26
N PRO A 300 10.60 -14.20 -8.66
CA PRO A 300 10.28 -14.23 -7.23
C PRO A 300 9.68 -15.54 -6.71
N ILE A 301 8.99 -16.32 -7.55
CA ILE A 301 8.43 -17.64 -7.17
C ILE A 301 9.51 -18.64 -6.72
N ASN A 302 10.73 -18.52 -7.24
CA ASN A 302 11.85 -19.43 -6.95
C ASN A 302 12.67 -19.01 -5.70
N LEU A 303 12.40 -17.83 -5.13
CA LEU A 303 13.27 -17.20 -4.12
C LEU A 303 12.84 -17.42 -2.66
N TYR A 304 11.72 -18.12 -2.41
CA TYR A 304 11.14 -18.31 -1.06
C TYR A 304 12.04 -19.06 -0.07
N ALA A 305 13.09 -19.76 -0.54
CA ALA A 305 14.12 -20.31 0.35
C ALA A 305 14.84 -19.24 1.19
N ASN A 306 14.87 -17.98 0.73
CA ASN A 306 15.43 -16.84 1.47
C ASN A 306 14.53 -16.37 2.63
N THR A 307 13.23 -16.70 2.60
CA THR A 307 12.26 -16.30 3.66
C THR A 307 12.09 -17.35 4.75
N ALA A 308 12.83 -18.47 4.70
CA ALA A 308 12.60 -19.66 5.54
C ALA A 308 12.57 -19.40 7.06
N ASP A 309 13.26 -18.37 7.53
CA ASP A 309 13.40 -18.00 8.95
C ASP A 309 12.79 -16.61 9.27
N ILE A 310 12.00 -16.05 8.35
CA ILE A 310 11.31 -14.75 8.48
C ILE A 310 9.83 -15.01 8.77
N ASP A 311 9.31 -14.60 9.93
CA ASP A 311 7.87 -14.76 10.18
C ASP A 311 7.07 -13.85 9.23
N TYR A 312 5.95 -14.32 8.66
CA TYR A 312 5.23 -13.58 7.61
C TYR A 312 3.71 -13.52 7.84
N ILE A 313 3.16 -12.30 7.82
CA ILE A 313 1.74 -12.04 7.59
C ILE A 313 1.58 -11.58 6.14
N VAL A 314 0.56 -12.09 5.45
CA VAL A 314 0.14 -11.59 4.14
C VAL A 314 -1.39 -11.48 4.10
N GLY A 315 -1.97 -10.52 3.39
CA GLY A 315 -3.43 -10.45 3.27
C GLY A 315 -3.90 -9.43 2.27
N THR A 316 -5.22 -9.40 2.05
CA THR A 316 -5.89 -8.54 1.08
C THR A 316 -7.13 -7.88 1.67
N ASN A 317 -7.62 -6.85 0.99
CA ASN A 317 -8.92 -6.23 1.23
C ASN A 317 -9.98 -6.97 0.39
N ASN A 318 -11.21 -7.12 0.89
CA ASN A 318 -12.20 -7.99 0.25
C ASN A 318 -12.76 -7.49 -1.09
N MET A 319 -12.46 -6.24 -1.46
CA MET A 319 -12.70 -5.66 -2.78
C MET A 319 -11.48 -4.85 -3.26
N ASP A 320 -10.27 -5.38 -3.03
CA ASP A 320 -8.98 -4.76 -3.42
C ASP A 320 -8.92 -4.32 -4.90
N GLY A 321 -9.63 -5.02 -5.79
CA GLY A 321 -9.75 -4.68 -7.20
C GLY A 321 -10.75 -3.54 -7.53
N HIS A 322 -11.46 -2.97 -6.57
CA HIS A 322 -12.59 -2.05 -6.85
C HIS A 322 -12.16 -0.74 -7.51
N ILE A 323 -11.11 -0.09 -7.02
CA ILE A 323 -10.57 1.13 -7.65
C ILE A 323 -10.06 0.86 -9.08
N PHE A 324 -9.44 -0.31 -9.31
CA PHE A 324 -8.91 -0.73 -10.61
C PHE A 324 -10.03 -1.01 -11.61
N ALA A 325 -11.02 -1.82 -11.23
CA ALA A 325 -12.23 -2.09 -12.01
C ALA A 325 -13.04 -0.83 -12.34
N SER A 326 -12.97 0.18 -11.49
CA SER A 326 -13.61 1.48 -11.73
C SER A 326 -12.90 2.32 -12.80
N ILE A 327 -11.60 2.11 -13.00
CA ILE A 327 -10.77 2.76 -14.03
C ILE A 327 -10.84 2.00 -15.35
N ASP A 328 -10.74 0.68 -15.31
CA ASP A 328 -10.75 -0.18 -16.50
C ASP A 328 -12.15 -0.39 -17.08
N MET A 329 -13.19 -0.37 -16.23
CA MET A 329 -14.58 -0.45 -16.66
C MET A 329 -15.48 0.63 -16.03
N PRO A 330 -15.26 1.94 -16.30
CA PRO A 330 -16.10 3.03 -15.75
C PRO A 330 -17.58 2.92 -16.18
N ALA A 331 -17.82 2.19 -17.27
CA ALA A 331 -19.13 1.86 -17.81
C ALA A 331 -19.82 0.64 -17.15
N ILE A 332 -19.30 0.11 -16.03
CA ILE A 332 -19.94 -0.90 -15.16
C ILE A 332 -21.43 -0.61 -14.88
N ASN A 333 -21.84 0.66 -14.94
CA ASN A 333 -23.23 1.11 -14.79
C ASN A 333 -24.16 0.85 -16.00
N LYS A 334 -23.69 0.26 -17.11
CA LYS A 334 -24.42 0.17 -18.41
C LYS A 334 -24.59 -1.25 -18.99
N ASN A 335 -24.56 -2.30 -18.15
CA ASN A 335 -24.91 -3.69 -18.54
C ASN A 335 -24.06 -4.35 -19.65
N LYS A 336 -22.85 -3.87 -19.98
CA LYS A 336 -22.07 -4.40 -21.11
C LYS A 336 -21.25 -5.65 -20.76
N GLN A 337 -21.84 -6.81 -21.01
CA GLN A 337 -21.18 -8.12 -20.90
C GLN A 337 -19.94 -8.23 -21.80
N GLU A 338 -19.98 -7.62 -22.99
CA GLU A 338 -18.85 -7.51 -23.91
C GLU A 338 -17.65 -6.78 -23.29
N ASP A 339 -17.88 -5.73 -22.51
CA ASP A 339 -16.80 -4.94 -21.91
C ASP A 339 -16.11 -5.72 -20.78
N PHE A 340 -16.85 -6.57 -20.05
CA PHE A 340 -16.24 -7.52 -19.11
C PHE A 340 -15.42 -8.61 -19.83
N TYR A 341 -15.92 -9.12 -20.97
CA TYR A 341 -15.15 -10.06 -21.80
C TYR A 341 -13.87 -9.42 -22.37
N LYS A 342 -13.90 -8.15 -22.77
CA LYS A 342 -12.70 -7.39 -23.20
C LYS A 342 -11.69 -7.22 -22.07
N LEU A 343 -12.15 -6.86 -20.88
CA LEU A 343 -11.30 -6.75 -19.68
C LEU A 343 -10.62 -8.09 -19.36
N ILE A 344 -11.40 -9.18 -19.31
CA ILE A 344 -10.87 -10.54 -19.16
C ILE A 344 -9.86 -10.86 -20.27
N SER A 345 -10.18 -10.58 -21.53
CA SER A 345 -9.29 -10.86 -22.66
C SER A 345 -7.96 -10.12 -22.52
N GLY A 346 -7.99 -8.84 -22.14
CA GLY A 346 -6.81 -8.03 -21.88
C GLY A 346 -5.97 -8.55 -20.71
N LEU A 347 -6.60 -9.00 -19.62
CA LEU A 347 -5.89 -9.57 -18.46
C LEU A 347 -5.48 -11.04 -18.64
N THR A 348 -5.92 -11.72 -19.70
CA THR A 348 -5.61 -13.15 -19.98
C THR A 348 -4.89 -13.40 -21.30
N MET A 349 -4.37 -12.34 -21.96
CA MET A 349 -3.75 -12.42 -23.31
C MET A 349 -2.70 -13.52 -23.45
N ILE A 350 -1.93 -13.83 -22.40
CA ILE A 350 -0.90 -14.89 -22.41
C ILE A 350 -1.43 -16.29 -22.75
N LYS A 351 -2.72 -16.58 -22.51
CA LYS A 351 -3.39 -17.85 -22.88
C LYS A 351 -4.42 -17.65 -24.02
N GLY A 352 -4.43 -16.46 -24.64
CA GLY A 352 -5.29 -16.07 -25.76
C GLY A 352 -6.79 -16.27 -25.54
N LEU A 353 -7.53 -16.45 -26.63
CA LEU A 353 -9.00 -16.65 -26.60
C LEU A 353 -9.44 -17.86 -25.75
N ARG A 354 -8.59 -18.89 -25.59
CA ARG A 354 -8.90 -20.03 -24.72
C ARG A 354 -8.90 -19.64 -23.24
N GLY A 355 -7.91 -18.85 -22.83
CA GLY A 355 -7.86 -18.24 -21.51
C GLY A 355 -9.06 -17.33 -21.26
N ALA A 356 -9.32 -16.42 -22.20
CA ALA A 356 -10.41 -15.45 -22.11
C ALA A 356 -11.79 -16.11 -21.96
N ASN A 357 -12.13 -17.06 -22.86
CA ASN A 357 -13.39 -17.81 -22.80
C ASN A 357 -13.52 -18.59 -21.49
N SER A 358 -12.47 -19.36 -21.12
CA SER A 358 -12.50 -20.18 -19.90
C SER A 358 -12.66 -19.33 -18.64
N THR A 359 -12.01 -18.18 -18.57
CA THR A 359 -12.11 -17.24 -17.44
C THR A 359 -13.51 -16.65 -17.39
N PHE A 360 -14.02 -16.19 -18.54
CA PHE A 360 -15.35 -15.62 -18.66
C PHE A 360 -16.45 -16.60 -18.20
N ASP A 361 -16.41 -17.86 -18.63
CA ASP A 361 -17.36 -18.88 -18.22
C ASP A 361 -17.35 -19.14 -16.70
N VAL A 362 -16.16 -19.13 -16.09
CA VAL A 362 -16.00 -19.34 -14.63
C VAL A 362 -16.56 -18.16 -13.84
N TYR A 363 -16.19 -16.93 -14.18
CA TYR A 363 -16.64 -15.73 -13.46
C TYR A 363 -18.11 -15.38 -13.70
N THR A 364 -18.68 -15.69 -14.87
CA THR A 364 -20.10 -15.42 -15.16
C THR A 364 -21.06 -16.55 -14.77
N LYS A 365 -20.56 -17.71 -14.34
CA LYS A 365 -21.38 -18.83 -13.81
C LYS A 365 -22.44 -18.41 -12.77
N PRO A 366 -22.19 -17.48 -11.83
CA PRO A 366 -23.21 -17.03 -10.88
C PRO A 366 -24.37 -16.26 -11.55
N TRP A 367 -24.15 -15.65 -12.72
CA TRP A 367 -25.14 -14.79 -13.39
C TRP A 367 -26.37 -15.56 -13.88
N ALA A 368 -26.25 -16.88 -14.06
CA ALA A 368 -27.38 -17.75 -14.36
C ALA A 368 -28.39 -17.84 -13.19
N ARG A 369 -27.96 -17.53 -11.95
CA ARG A 369 -28.82 -17.46 -10.75
C ARG A 369 -29.23 -16.02 -10.44
N ASP A 370 -28.31 -15.08 -10.58
CA ASP A 370 -28.56 -13.66 -10.34
C ASP A 370 -27.83 -12.79 -11.38
N ALA A 371 -28.61 -12.31 -12.36
CA ALA A 371 -28.14 -11.42 -13.42
C ALA A 371 -28.31 -9.91 -13.08
N THR A 372 -28.61 -9.55 -11.82
CA THR A 372 -28.75 -8.15 -11.40
C THR A 372 -27.47 -7.36 -11.68
N GLN A 373 -27.62 -6.04 -11.82
CA GLN A 373 -26.46 -5.19 -12.05
C GLN A 373 -25.45 -5.27 -10.92
N GLU A 374 -25.89 -5.23 -9.65
CA GLU A 374 -25.00 -5.32 -8.49
C GLU A 374 -24.11 -6.57 -8.54
N THR A 375 -24.67 -7.75 -8.80
CA THR A 375 -23.91 -8.99 -8.92
C THR A 375 -22.94 -8.98 -10.09
N LYS A 376 -23.30 -8.35 -11.22
CA LYS A 376 -22.35 -8.13 -12.32
C LYS A 376 -21.21 -7.19 -11.94
N LYS A 377 -21.46 -6.07 -11.24
CA LYS A 377 -20.39 -5.15 -10.77
C LYS A 377 -19.43 -5.86 -9.82
N LYS A 378 -20.00 -6.57 -8.83
CA LYS A 378 -19.23 -7.39 -7.90
C LYS A 378 -18.39 -8.43 -8.62
N THR A 379 -18.89 -9.06 -9.69
CA THR A 379 -18.10 -10.02 -10.48
C THR A 379 -16.87 -9.37 -11.15
N VAL A 380 -16.97 -8.13 -11.62
CA VAL A 380 -15.81 -7.39 -12.17
C VAL A 380 -14.79 -7.08 -11.07
N VAL A 381 -15.27 -6.58 -9.93
CA VAL A 381 -14.43 -6.28 -8.76
C VAL A 381 -13.76 -7.54 -8.21
N ASP A 382 -14.50 -8.64 -8.10
CA ASP A 382 -14.02 -9.96 -7.70
C ASP A 382 -12.93 -10.48 -8.65
N PHE A 383 -13.12 -10.33 -9.97
CA PHE A 383 -12.16 -10.76 -10.99
C PHE A 383 -10.83 -10.01 -10.86
N GLU A 384 -10.87 -8.69 -10.73
CA GLU A 384 -9.64 -7.89 -10.54
C GLU A 384 -9.03 -8.10 -9.16
N THR A 385 -9.83 -8.26 -8.10
CA THR A 385 -9.36 -8.62 -6.76
C THR A 385 -8.62 -9.96 -6.79
N ASP A 386 -9.17 -10.96 -7.48
CA ASP A 386 -8.56 -12.29 -7.62
C ASP A 386 -7.23 -12.20 -8.36
N ILE A 387 -7.19 -11.66 -9.58
CA ILE A 387 -5.99 -11.72 -10.44
C ILE A 387 -4.89 -10.74 -10.02
N LEU A 388 -5.24 -9.55 -9.52
CA LEU A 388 -4.24 -8.54 -9.13
C LEU A 388 -3.67 -8.77 -7.73
N PHE A 389 -4.46 -9.35 -6.80
CA PHE A 389 -4.11 -9.38 -5.38
C PHE A 389 -4.26 -10.74 -4.71
N LEU A 390 -5.46 -11.34 -4.70
CA LEU A 390 -5.75 -12.51 -3.87
C LEU A 390 -5.06 -13.78 -4.37
N VAL A 391 -5.14 -14.13 -5.66
CA VAL A 391 -4.49 -15.32 -6.22
C VAL A 391 -2.96 -15.25 -6.05
N PRO A 392 -2.28 -14.13 -6.37
CA PRO A 392 -0.87 -13.95 -6.02
C PRO A 392 -0.57 -14.08 -4.52
N THR A 393 -1.42 -13.51 -3.66
CA THR A 393 -1.28 -13.55 -2.20
C THR A 393 -1.37 -14.96 -1.64
N GLU A 394 -2.39 -15.73 -2.04
CA GLU A 394 -2.57 -17.14 -1.63
C GLU A 394 -1.45 -18.03 -2.18
N THR A 395 -0.92 -17.72 -3.38
CA THR A 395 0.27 -18.39 -3.92
C THR A 395 1.52 -18.06 -3.09
N ALA A 396 1.72 -16.79 -2.73
CA ALA A 396 2.84 -16.34 -1.90
C ALA A 396 2.79 -16.92 -0.47
N LEU A 397 1.58 -17.05 0.07
CA LEU A 397 1.28 -17.68 1.35
C LEU A 397 1.66 -19.17 1.35
N ALA A 398 1.20 -19.91 0.34
CA ALA A 398 1.54 -21.32 0.16
C ALA A 398 3.05 -21.53 -0.05
N GLN A 399 3.70 -20.71 -0.87
CA GLN A 399 5.15 -20.78 -1.09
C GLN A 399 5.95 -20.46 0.17
N HIS A 400 5.57 -19.43 0.93
CA HIS A 400 6.18 -19.14 2.22
C HIS A 400 6.03 -20.32 3.17
N ARG A 401 4.82 -20.87 3.32
CA ARG A 401 4.56 -22.00 4.20
C ARG A 401 5.34 -23.26 3.81
N ALA A 402 5.51 -23.52 2.50
CA ALA A 402 6.26 -24.66 1.99
C ALA A 402 7.78 -24.55 2.19
N ASN A 403 8.32 -23.32 2.28
CA ASN A 403 9.76 -23.06 2.45
C ASN A 403 10.14 -22.69 3.90
N ALA A 404 9.16 -22.47 4.79
CA ALA A 404 9.37 -22.13 6.19
C ALA A 404 10.10 -23.24 6.97
N LYS A 405 11.15 -22.86 7.72
CA LYS A 405 11.86 -23.72 8.67
C LYS A 405 11.43 -23.41 10.10
N SER A 406 11.80 -22.24 10.61
CA SER A 406 11.34 -21.73 11.91
C SER A 406 10.25 -20.66 11.78
N ALA A 407 10.03 -20.13 10.57
CA ALA A 407 9.09 -19.05 10.34
C ALA A 407 7.62 -19.45 10.59
N LYS A 408 6.89 -18.58 11.30
CA LYS A 408 5.42 -18.65 11.34
C LYS A 408 4.81 -17.96 10.12
N THR A 409 3.63 -18.43 9.70
CA THR A 409 2.89 -17.90 8.54
C THR A 409 1.46 -17.60 8.95
N TYR A 410 0.90 -16.47 8.54
CA TYR A 410 -0.48 -16.06 8.83
C TYR A 410 -1.10 -15.36 7.63
N THR A 411 -2.43 -15.48 7.45
CA THR A 411 -3.19 -14.73 6.45
C THR A 411 -4.43 -14.05 7.02
N TYR A 412 -4.80 -12.90 6.45
CA TYR A 412 -6.02 -12.16 6.77
C TYR A 412 -6.78 -11.71 5.52
N LEU A 413 -8.09 -11.49 5.72
CA LEU A 413 -8.95 -10.76 4.81
C LEU A 413 -9.55 -9.56 5.53
N PHE A 414 -9.26 -8.35 5.08
CA PHE A 414 -9.86 -7.14 5.64
C PHE A 414 -11.20 -6.86 4.96
N SER A 415 -12.27 -6.87 5.76
CA SER A 415 -13.66 -6.87 5.31
C SER A 415 -14.49 -5.75 5.94
N HIS A 416 -13.85 -4.68 6.46
CA HIS A 416 -14.58 -3.53 7.01
C HIS A 416 -15.00 -2.56 5.89
N PRO A 417 -16.30 -2.27 5.69
CA PRO A 417 -16.76 -1.53 4.51
C PRO A 417 -16.20 -0.11 4.41
N SER A 418 -15.87 0.27 3.18
CA SER A 418 -15.36 1.59 2.81
C SER A 418 -16.31 2.70 3.25
N ARG A 419 -15.72 3.85 3.56
CA ARG A 419 -16.44 5.05 4.00
C ARG A 419 -16.53 6.14 2.93
N MET A 420 -16.03 5.87 1.73
CA MET A 420 -16.07 6.80 0.60
C MET A 420 -17.53 7.10 0.20
N PRO A 421 -18.00 8.36 0.31
CA PRO A 421 -19.42 8.69 0.13
C PRO A 421 -19.90 8.57 -1.33
N ILE A 422 -18.96 8.50 -2.28
CA ILE A 422 -19.23 8.30 -3.71
C ILE A 422 -19.39 6.83 -4.10
N TYR A 423 -19.01 5.88 -3.23
CA TYR A 423 -19.06 4.46 -3.55
C TYR A 423 -20.47 3.87 -3.35
N PRO A 424 -20.88 2.89 -4.19
CA PRO A 424 -22.10 2.15 -3.96
C PRO A 424 -22.15 1.48 -2.58
N LYS A 425 -23.34 1.39 -1.97
CA LYS A 425 -23.56 0.78 -0.64
C LYS A 425 -23.10 -0.69 -0.50
N TRP A 426 -22.86 -1.37 -1.61
CA TRP A 426 -22.43 -2.76 -1.64
C TRP A 426 -20.90 -2.95 -1.62
N VAL A 427 -20.13 -1.86 -1.74
CA VAL A 427 -18.67 -1.91 -1.71
C VAL A 427 -18.18 -2.30 -0.32
N GLY A 428 -17.27 -3.28 -0.28
CA GLY A 428 -16.57 -3.73 0.91
C GLY A 428 -15.38 -2.82 1.24
N ALA A 429 -14.24 -3.39 1.61
CA ALA A 429 -12.99 -2.66 1.73
C ALA A 429 -12.32 -2.55 0.36
N ASP A 430 -12.06 -1.33 -0.10
CA ASP A 430 -11.32 -1.06 -1.34
C ASP A 430 -9.80 -1.17 -1.10
N HIS A 431 -9.00 -1.02 -2.15
CA HIS A 431 -7.55 -0.88 -2.04
C HIS A 431 -7.15 0.24 -1.07
N ALA A 432 -6.10 0.03 -0.28
CA ALA A 432 -5.60 0.95 0.73
C ALA A 432 -6.57 1.39 1.87
N ASP A 433 -7.81 0.91 1.93
CA ASP A 433 -8.76 1.29 3.00
C ASP A 433 -8.28 0.83 4.39
N ASP A 434 -7.48 -0.24 4.47
CA ASP A 434 -6.89 -0.81 5.68
C ASP A 434 -5.81 0.08 6.32
N ILE A 435 -5.06 0.86 5.52
CA ILE A 435 -3.97 1.73 5.98
C ILE A 435 -4.41 2.63 7.13
N GLN A 436 -5.58 3.27 7.02
CA GLN A 436 -6.05 4.23 8.03
C GLN A 436 -6.30 3.56 9.40
N TYR A 437 -6.62 2.26 9.40
CA TYR A 437 -6.85 1.47 10.61
C TYR A 437 -5.52 1.00 11.21
N VAL A 438 -4.56 0.58 10.38
CA VAL A 438 -3.18 0.27 10.80
C VAL A 438 -2.51 1.51 11.40
N PHE A 439 -2.58 2.67 10.74
CA PHE A 439 -1.97 3.94 11.21
C PHE A 439 -2.80 4.71 12.25
N GLY A 440 -3.80 4.09 12.89
CA GLY A 440 -4.48 4.67 14.04
C GLY A 440 -5.29 5.94 13.77
N LYS A 441 -5.67 6.24 12.52
CA LYS A 441 -6.41 7.47 12.16
C LYS A 441 -7.76 7.62 12.88
N PRO A 442 -8.49 6.53 13.20
CA PRO A 442 -9.65 6.58 14.09
C PRO A 442 -9.41 7.14 15.50
N PHE A 443 -8.15 7.18 15.95
CA PHE A 443 -7.71 7.78 17.21
C PHE A 443 -7.10 9.17 17.01
N ALA A 444 -6.24 9.34 16.00
CA ALA A 444 -5.55 10.61 15.75
C ALA A 444 -6.48 11.74 15.25
N THR A 445 -7.56 11.39 14.55
CA THR A 445 -8.56 12.35 14.00
C THR A 445 -9.99 11.91 14.35
N PRO A 446 -10.33 11.76 15.64
CA PRO A 446 -11.46 10.95 16.07
C PRO A 446 -12.83 11.51 15.66
N LEU A 447 -12.92 12.80 15.37
CA LEU A 447 -14.13 13.46 14.83
C LEU A 447 -14.52 12.93 13.44
N GLY A 448 -13.56 12.45 12.65
CA GLY A 448 -13.82 11.80 11.36
C GLY A 448 -14.32 10.36 11.50
N TYR A 449 -14.31 9.76 12.70
CA TYR A 449 -14.39 8.31 12.89
C TYR A 449 -15.43 7.83 13.91
N ARG A 450 -16.15 6.78 13.53
CA ARG A 450 -17.18 6.13 14.35
C ARG A 450 -16.55 5.19 15.38
N PRO A 451 -17.24 4.83 16.48
CA PRO A 451 -16.71 3.89 17.48
C PRO A 451 -16.25 2.55 16.87
N GLN A 452 -17.01 2.00 15.92
CA GLN A 452 -16.64 0.79 15.18
C GLN A 452 -15.29 0.89 14.45
N ASP A 453 -14.91 2.09 13.98
CA ASP A 453 -13.67 2.29 13.25
C ASP A 453 -12.46 2.24 14.21
N ARG A 454 -12.64 2.76 15.44
CA ARG A 454 -11.67 2.59 16.54
C ARG A 454 -11.56 1.13 16.99
N THR A 455 -12.65 0.36 16.98
CA THR A 455 -12.59 -1.10 17.27
C THR A 455 -11.68 -1.83 16.28
N VAL A 456 -11.87 -1.60 14.98
CA VAL A 456 -11.04 -2.20 13.92
C VAL A 456 -9.58 -1.77 14.04
N SER A 457 -9.34 -0.45 14.16
CA SER A 457 -7.98 0.09 14.29
C SER A 457 -7.26 -0.42 15.53
N LYS A 458 -7.94 -0.54 16.68
CA LYS A 458 -7.35 -1.12 17.89
C LYS A 458 -6.87 -2.55 17.66
N ALA A 459 -7.69 -3.38 17.00
CA ALA A 459 -7.36 -4.77 16.75
C ALA A 459 -6.21 -4.93 15.75
N MET A 460 -6.21 -4.17 14.65
CA MET A 460 -5.12 -4.21 13.67
C MET A 460 -3.80 -3.77 14.31
N ILE A 461 -3.79 -2.66 15.05
CA ILE A 461 -2.58 -2.22 15.76
C ILE A 461 -2.12 -3.28 16.78
N ALA A 462 -3.04 -3.90 17.51
CA ALA A 462 -2.70 -4.97 18.46
C ALA A 462 -2.03 -6.16 17.75
N TYR A 463 -2.65 -6.71 16.70
CA TYR A 463 -2.08 -7.85 15.96
C TYR A 463 -0.73 -7.51 15.31
N TRP A 464 -0.62 -6.36 14.63
CA TRP A 464 0.60 -5.94 13.94
C TRP A 464 1.76 -5.74 14.92
N THR A 465 1.50 -5.12 16.08
CA THR A 465 2.58 -4.78 17.03
C THR A 465 2.94 -5.93 17.96
N ASN A 466 1.99 -6.83 18.28
CA ASN A 466 2.28 -8.14 18.88
C ASN A 466 3.15 -9.00 17.96
N PHE A 467 2.74 -9.15 16.70
CA PHE A 467 3.50 -9.89 15.70
C PHE A 467 4.90 -9.30 15.52
N ALA A 468 5.02 -7.97 15.42
CA ALA A 468 6.32 -7.31 15.35
C ALA A 468 7.22 -7.57 16.57
N ARG A 469 6.65 -7.86 17.75
CA ARG A 469 7.39 -8.20 18.96
C ARG A 469 7.83 -9.66 19.00
N THR A 470 6.92 -10.60 18.74
CA THR A 470 7.10 -12.03 19.06
C THR A 470 7.10 -12.96 17.84
N GLY A 471 6.51 -12.54 16.72
CA GLY A 471 6.18 -13.39 15.58
C GLY A 471 4.81 -14.06 15.72
N ASP A 472 4.08 -13.75 16.78
CA ASP A 472 2.73 -14.24 17.02
C ASP A 472 1.76 -13.05 17.18
N PRO A 473 0.75 -12.88 16.31
CA PRO A 473 -0.22 -11.79 16.43
C PRO A 473 -0.94 -11.77 17.79
N ASN A 474 -1.00 -12.91 18.48
CA ASN A 474 -1.75 -13.09 19.72
C ASN A 474 -0.93 -12.77 20.98
N MET A 475 0.40 -12.69 20.88
CA MET A 475 1.29 -12.54 22.03
C MET A 475 2.14 -11.27 21.91
N GLY A 476 1.98 -10.35 22.85
CA GLY A 476 2.77 -9.13 22.90
C GLY A 476 2.24 -8.13 23.93
N HIS A 477 2.33 -6.85 23.61
CA HIS A 477 1.93 -5.77 24.51
C HIS A 477 0.42 -5.56 24.57
N SER A 478 -0.33 -5.94 23.53
CA SER A 478 -1.77 -5.71 23.43
C SER A 478 -2.59 -7.00 23.53
N ALA A 479 -3.72 -6.95 24.24
CA ALA A 479 -4.74 -7.99 24.15
C ALA A 479 -5.44 -7.95 22.78
N VAL A 480 -5.72 -9.13 22.22
CA VAL A 480 -6.41 -9.31 20.94
C VAL A 480 -7.88 -9.71 21.11
N PRO A 481 -8.79 -9.35 20.19
CA PRO A 481 -10.23 -9.64 20.33
C PRO A 481 -10.60 -11.10 20.06
N ILE A 482 -9.81 -11.81 19.25
CA ILE A 482 -9.94 -13.24 18.96
C ILE A 482 -8.56 -13.83 18.69
N HIS A 483 -8.39 -15.14 18.88
CA HIS A 483 -7.16 -15.83 18.50
C HIS A 483 -7.04 -15.92 16.97
N TRP A 484 -5.86 -15.58 16.45
CA TRP A 484 -5.49 -15.72 15.05
C TRP A 484 -4.56 -16.93 14.93
N ASP A 485 -5.11 -18.07 14.54
CA ASP A 485 -4.33 -19.29 14.32
C ASP A 485 -3.33 -19.11 13.15
N PRO A 486 -2.12 -19.68 13.24
CA PRO A 486 -1.20 -19.79 12.11
C PRO A 486 -1.85 -20.46 10.90
N TYR A 487 -1.44 -20.07 9.70
CA TYR A 487 -1.88 -20.70 8.47
C TYR A 487 -1.29 -22.11 8.30
N THR A 488 -2.13 -23.08 7.92
CA THR A 488 -1.68 -24.35 7.34
C THR A 488 -2.39 -24.62 6.01
N VAL A 489 -1.76 -25.45 5.17
CA VAL A 489 -2.29 -25.79 3.83
C VAL A 489 -3.57 -26.64 3.96
N GLU A 490 -3.64 -27.44 5.01
CA GLU A 490 -4.75 -28.35 5.30
C GLU A 490 -6.01 -27.61 5.76
N SER A 491 -5.86 -26.63 6.65
CA SER A 491 -6.96 -25.80 7.14
C SER A 491 -7.35 -24.69 6.17
N GLY A 492 -6.39 -24.14 5.42
CA GLY A 492 -6.59 -22.97 4.56
C GLY A 492 -7.23 -21.79 5.33
N ASN A 493 -6.82 -21.60 6.59
CA ASN A 493 -7.45 -20.66 7.52
C ASN A 493 -6.94 -19.23 7.37
N TYR A 494 -7.84 -18.27 7.53
CA TYR A 494 -7.56 -16.83 7.52
C TYR A 494 -8.38 -16.10 8.58
N LEU A 495 -7.84 -15.00 9.10
CA LEU A 495 -8.60 -14.10 9.97
C LEU A 495 -9.36 -13.07 9.11
N GLU A 496 -10.68 -13.06 9.18
CA GLU A 496 -11.49 -11.97 8.64
C GLU A 496 -11.55 -10.81 9.64
N ILE A 497 -10.91 -9.69 9.28
CA ILE A 497 -10.87 -8.48 10.10
C ILE A 497 -12.08 -7.61 9.76
N THR A 498 -12.99 -7.44 10.73
CA THR A 498 -14.17 -6.56 10.64
C THR A 498 -14.41 -5.83 11.96
N LYS A 499 -15.39 -4.93 12.00
CA LYS A 499 -15.88 -4.32 13.25
C LYS A 499 -16.41 -5.29 14.31
N LYS A 500 -16.74 -6.54 13.94
CA LYS A 500 -17.17 -7.60 14.86
C LYS A 500 -16.18 -8.76 14.73
N MET A 501 -15.23 -8.80 15.65
CA MET A 501 -14.30 -9.93 15.79
C MET A 501 -14.78 -10.85 16.91
N ASP A 502 -15.06 -12.10 16.56
CA ASP A 502 -15.45 -13.18 17.47
C ASP A 502 -15.00 -14.53 16.89
N HIS A 503 -15.43 -15.65 17.48
CA HIS A 503 -15.03 -17.00 17.06
C HIS A 503 -15.35 -17.34 15.58
N ASN A 504 -16.26 -16.61 14.92
CA ASN A 504 -16.57 -16.80 13.50
C ASN A 504 -15.68 -15.97 12.56
N SER A 505 -14.76 -15.16 13.10
CA SER A 505 -13.80 -14.38 12.32
C SER A 505 -12.66 -15.22 11.79
N LEU A 506 -12.30 -16.33 12.44
CA LEU A 506 -11.41 -17.31 11.84
C LEU A 506 -12.21 -18.14 10.83
N LYS A 507 -11.91 -17.96 9.55
CA LYS A 507 -12.57 -18.64 8.43
C LYS A 507 -11.59 -19.53 7.70
N GLN A 508 -12.09 -20.31 6.76
CA GLN A 508 -11.31 -21.27 5.97
C GLN A 508 -11.69 -21.16 4.49
N HIS A 509 -10.78 -21.61 3.62
CA HIS A 509 -11.04 -21.86 2.18
C HIS A 509 -11.56 -20.62 1.42
N LEU A 510 -10.85 -19.50 1.54
CA LEU A 510 -11.19 -18.26 0.83
C LEU A 510 -11.16 -18.49 -0.69
N ARG A 511 -12.34 -18.44 -1.34
CA ARG A 511 -12.50 -18.49 -2.80
C ARG A 511 -11.76 -19.67 -3.48
N THR A 512 -11.59 -20.80 -2.81
CA THR A 512 -10.76 -21.93 -3.26
C THR A 512 -11.07 -22.46 -4.66
N ASP A 513 -12.33 -22.37 -5.12
CA ASP A 513 -12.70 -22.73 -6.49
C ASP A 513 -12.02 -21.84 -7.55
N TYR A 514 -11.91 -20.52 -7.28
CA TYR A 514 -11.19 -19.58 -8.14
C TYR A 514 -9.67 -19.77 -8.01
N LEU A 515 -9.15 -19.98 -6.79
CA LEU A 515 -7.73 -20.30 -6.60
C LEU A 515 -7.31 -21.55 -7.39
N ARG A 516 -8.12 -22.62 -7.34
CA ARG A 516 -7.92 -23.85 -8.12
C ARG A 516 -8.07 -23.59 -9.62
N TYR A 517 -9.01 -22.75 -10.03
CA TYR A 517 -9.16 -22.37 -11.44
C TYR A 517 -7.86 -21.76 -11.98
N TRP A 518 -7.31 -20.74 -11.31
CA TRP A 518 -6.09 -20.09 -11.75
C TRP A 518 -4.87 -21.03 -11.68
N ALA A 519 -4.64 -21.66 -10.53
CA ALA A 519 -3.44 -22.46 -10.28
C ALA A 519 -3.39 -23.80 -11.04
N VAL A 520 -4.53 -24.30 -11.55
CA VAL A 520 -4.60 -25.62 -12.24
C VAL A 520 -5.20 -25.49 -13.64
N THR A 521 -6.42 -24.96 -13.76
CA THR A 521 -7.14 -24.96 -15.05
C THR A 521 -6.56 -23.94 -16.02
N TYR A 522 -6.34 -22.70 -15.57
CA TYR A 522 -5.80 -21.64 -16.40
C TYR A 522 -4.32 -21.88 -16.74
N GLU A 523 -3.50 -22.30 -15.77
CA GLU A 523 -2.10 -22.58 -16.06
C GLU A 523 -1.87 -23.74 -17.04
N ALA A 524 -2.71 -24.78 -16.99
CA ALA A 524 -2.66 -25.89 -17.94
C ALA A 524 -3.05 -25.51 -19.39
N LEU A 525 -3.58 -24.30 -19.63
CA LEU A 525 -3.82 -23.81 -20.99
C LEU A 525 -2.49 -23.51 -21.70
N PRO A 526 -2.38 -23.75 -23.02
CA PRO A 526 -1.20 -23.43 -23.78
C PRO A 526 -0.97 -21.91 -23.83
N THR A 527 0.27 -21.49 -23.57
CA THR A 527 0.70 -20.11 -23.77
C THR A 527 0.71 -19.78 -25.27
N VAL A 528 0.15 -18.63 -25.66
CA VAL A 528 0.18 -18.13 -27.05
C VAL A 528 1.47 -17.33 -27.26
N THR A 529 2.13 -17.53 -28.41
CA THR A 529 3.38 -16.84 -28.78
C THR A 529 3.34 -16.41 -30.25
N GLY A 530 3.86 -15.22 -30.57
CA GLY A 530 3.77 -14.60 -31.91
C GLY A 530 2.66 -13.55 -32.00
N ASP A 531 2.33 -13.11 -33.22
CA ASP A 531 1.43 -11.96 -33.48
C ASP A 531 -0.02 -12.15 -32.95
N GLU A 532 -0.44 -13.36 -32.59
CA GLU A 532 -1.71 -13.59 -31.87
C GLU A 532 -1.70 -13.13 -30.40
N ALA A 533 -0.51 -12.84 -29.82
CA ALA A 533 -0.33 -12.34 -28.46
C ALA A 533 -0.12 -10.81 -28.38
N THR A 534 -0.19 -10.11 -29.51
CA THR A 534 -0.09 -8.64 -29.60
C THR A 534 -1.13 -8.11 -30.58
N PRO A 535 -2.07 -7.25 -30.15
CA PRO A 535 -2.78 -6.42 -31.11
C PRO A 535 -1.76 -5.60 -31.89
N ALA A 536 -1.90 -5.59 -33.22
CA ALA A 536 -0.98 -4.88 -34.09
C ALA A 536 -0.89 -3.39 -33.67
N PRO A 537 0.32 -2.81 -33.53
CA PRO A 537 0.44 -1.41 -33.17
C PRO A 537 -0.23 -0.55 -34.24
N PRO A 538 -0.99 0.49 -33.87
CA PRO A 538 -1.76 1.25 -34.84
C PRO A 538 -0.84 1.93 -35.86
N SER A 539 -0.95 1.52 -37.12
CA SER A 539 -0.60 2.36 -38.25
C SER A 539 -1.49 3.59 -38.19
N GLY A 540 -0.92 4.73 -37.78
CA GLY A 540 -1.67 5.98 -37.73
C GLY A 540 -2.06 6.42 -39.13
N ASP A 541 -3.37 6.49 -39.40
CA ASP A 541 -3.98 7.36 -40.41
C ASP A 541 -5.50 7.44 -40.14
N SER A 542 -5.87 8.23 -39.13
CA SER A 542 -7.27 8.50 -38.79
C SER A 542 -7.87 9.54 -39.73
N ASN A 543 -8.26 9.13 -40.94
CA ASN A 543 -9.11 9.93 -41.83
C ASN A 543 -9.96 9.07 -42.78
N ALA A 544 -10.92 8.34 -42.21
CA ALA A 544 -12.01 7.70 -42.97
C ALA A 544 -13.33 7.82 -42.20
N THR A 545 -14.30 8.50 -42.80
CA THR A 545 -15.64 8.73 -42.24
C THR A 545 -16.47 7.44 -42.28
N PRO A 546 -17.19 7.05 -41.21
CA PRO A 546 -18.04 5.86 -41.22
C PRO A 546 -19.26 6.01 -42.14
N ALA A 547 -19.51 5.01 -43.00
CA ALA A 547 -20.76 4.88 -43.74
C ALA A 547 -21.83 4.16 -42.90
N PRO A 548 -23.14 4.47 -43.06
CA PRO A 548 -24.22 3.87 -42.27
C PRO A 548 -24.61 2.46 -42.76
N PRO A 549 -25.16 1.60 -41.89
CA PRO A 549 -25.53 0.24 -42.25
C PRO A 549 -26.89 0.17 -42.99
N SER A 550 -26.93 -0.56 -44.09
CA SER A 550 -28.17 -0.99 -44.77
C SER A 550 -28.55 -2.41 -44.36
N GLY A 551 -29.80 -2.62 -43.94
CA GLY A 551 -30.26 -3.90 -43.38
C GLY A 551 -30.73 -4.95 -44.39
N ASP A 552 -30.85 -6.17 -43.86
CA ASP A 552 -31.70 -7.32 -44.22
C ASP A 552 -32.19 -7.52 -45.66
N SER A 553 -31.81 -8.66 -46.27
CA SER A 553 -32.76 -9.52 -47.01
C SER A 553 -32.22 -10.95 -47.19
N ASN A 554 -33.11 -11.95 -47.05
CA ASN A 554 -32.81 -13.37 -47.22
C ASN A 554 -32.85 -13.81 -48.71
N ALA A 555 -31.87 -14.60 -49.17
CA ALA A 555 -32.00 -15.49 -50.33
C ALA A 555 -30.96 -16.66 -50.28
N PRO A 556 -31.27 -17.86 -50.83
CA PRO A 556 -30.49 -19.09 -50.63
C PRO A 556 -29.37 -19.35 -51.68
N PRO A 557 -28.47 -20.34 -51.46
CA PRO A 557 -27.19 -20.44 -52.19
C PRO A 557 -27.25 -21.23 -53.52
N ALA A 558 -26.27 -20.95 -54.40
CA ALA A 558 -25.99 -21.70 -55.63
C ALA A 558 -24.46 -21.87 -55.84
N PRO A 559 -23.99 -22.88 -56.62
CA PRO A 559 -22.67 -23.51 -56.44
C PRO A 559 -21.53 -22.99 -57.36
N PRO A 560 -20.25 -23.41 -57.14
CA PRO A 560 -19.08 -22.79 -57.77
C PRO A 560 -18.60 -23.44 -59.08
N SER A 561 -18.05 -22.59 -59.96
CA SER A 561 -17.14 -22.88 -61.09
C SER A 561 -16.54 -21.54 -61.56
N GLY A 562 -15.37 -21.42 -62.21
CA GLY A 562 -14.34 -22.38 -62.60
C GLY A 562 -13.35 -21.69 -63.56
N ASP A 563 -12.07 -21.65 -63.16
CA ASP A 563 -10.82 -21.35 -63.91
C ASP A 563 -10.77 -20.65 -65.29
N SER A 564 -9.91 -19.61 -65.33
CA SER A 564 -8.75 -19.42 -66.26
C SER A 564 -8.79 -18.51 -67.53
N ASN A 565 -7.61 -17.89 -67.74
CA ASN A 565 -6.98 -17.46 -69.02
C ASN A 565 -7.26 -16.07 -69.69
N ALA A 566 -6.59 -15.03 -69.19
CA ALA A 566 -5.50 -14.25 -69.85
C ALA A 566 -5.76 -13.45 -71.20
N PRO A 567 -4.79 -12.71 -71.81
CA PRO A 567 -4.88 -11.24 -72.10
C PRO A 567 -4.72 -10.91 -73.62
N PRO A 568 -4.36 -9.68 -74.15
CA PRO A 568 -3.98 -8.38 -73.57
C PRO A 568 -4.58 -7.07 -74.22
N ALA A 569 -4.03 -5.90 -73.86
CA ALA A 569 -4.36 -4.51 -74.30
C ALA A 569 -3.92 -4.19 -75.78
N PRO A 570 -4.02 -2.95 -76.40
CA PRO A 570 -3.78 -1.59 -75.87
C PRO A 570 -4.70 -0.44 -76.47
N PRO A 571 -4.26 0.78 -76.88
CA PRO A 571 -4.24 2.02 -76.06
C PRO A 571 -4.85 3.31 -76.70
N SER A 572 -5.09 4.37 -75.90
CA SER A 572 -5.11 5.83 -76.26
C SER A 572 -5.72 6.65 -75.10
N GLY A 573 -5.44 7.93 -74.84
CA GLY A 573 -4.50 8.92 -75.41
C GLY A 573 -4.79 10.32 -74.82
N ASP A 574 -3.78 11.17 -74.63
CA ASP A 574 -3.90 12.52 -74.02
C ASP A 574 -4.45 13.59 -74.98
N SER A 575 -5.14 14.63 -74.46
CA SER A 575 -4.79 16.07 -74.69
C SER A 575 -5.82 17.12 -74.18
N ASN A 576 -5.34 18.11 -73.40
CA ASN A 576 -5.57 19.59 -73.41
C ASN A 576 -6.99 20.16 -73.70
N ALA A 577 -7.59 21.12 -72.95
CA ALA A 577 -7.10 22.52 -72.75
C ALA A 577 -7.99 23.38 -71.77
N PRO A 578 -7.53 24.57 -71.27
CA PRO A 578 -8.21 25.52 -70.32
C PRO A 578 -8.93 26.69 -71.08
N PRO A 579 -9.44 27.86 -70.52
CA PRO A 579 -9.02 28.63 -69.31
C PRO A 579 -10.05 29.55 -68.53
N ALA A 580 -9.51 30.34 -67.57
CA ALA A 580 -9.88 31.72 -67.15
C ALA A 580 -10.54 32.01 -65.75
N PRO A 581 -10.31 33.21 -65.13
CA PRO A 581 -10.30 33.50 -63.67
C PRO A 581 -11.43 34.54 -63.25
N PRO A 582 -11.42 35.40 -62.17
CA PRO A 582 -10.38 35.81 -61.17
C PRO A 582 -10.84 36.19 -59.70
N SER A 583 -9.92 36.86 -58.97
CA SER A 583 -10.08 37.78 -57.78
C SER A 583 -10.17 37.18 -56.36
N GLY A 584 -9.63 37.80 -55.30
CA GLY A 584 -8.77 39.01 -55.17
C GLY A 584 -8.46 39.37 -53.69
N ASP A 585 -7.32 40.00 -53.40
CA ASP A 585 -6.79 40.25 -52.03
C ASP A 585 -7.39 41.44 -51.25
N SER A 586 -7.29 41.44 -49.91
CA SER A 586 -7.06 42.68 -49.11
C SER A 586 -6.53 42.45 -47.67
N ASN A 587 -5.60 43.34 -47.27
CA ASN A 587 -4.72 43.29 -46.10
C ASN A 587 -5.24 43.95 -44.78
N ALA A 588 -4.64 43.53 -43.65
CA ALA A 588 -4.14 44.32 -42.48
C ALA A 588 -5.03 44.65 -41.21
N PRO A 589 -4.41 44.81 -39.98
CA PRO A 589 -5.04 44.91 -38.63
C PRO A 589 -4.87 46.31 -37.92
N PRO A 590 -5.38 46.60 -36.67
CA PRO A 590 -4.55 46.45 -35.43
C PRO A 590 -5.20 46.43 -33.99
N ALA A 591 -4.67 45.59 -33.07
CA ALA A 591 -4.32 45.87 -31.64
C ALA A 591 -5.44 46.20 -30.54
N PRO A 592 -5.13 46.52 -29.23
CA PRO A 592 -5.69 45.83 -28.03
C PRO A 592 -6.44 46.74 -27.00
N PRO A 593 -6.89 46.29 -25.78
CA PRO A 593 -6.07 46.46 -24.54
C PRO A 593 -6.38 45.60 -23.25
N SER A 594 -5.39 45.57 -22.32
CA SER A 594 -5.42 45.65 -20.82
C SER A 594 -6.42 44.91 -19.87
N GLY A 595 -5.90 44.42 -18.73
CA GLY A 595 -6.48 44.71 -17.38
C GLY A 595 -6.51 43.59 -16.31
N ASP A 596 -5.69 43.70 -15.24
CA ASP A 596 -5.75 42.86 -14.01
C ASP A 596 -6.83 43.30 -13.00
N SER A 597 -7.31 42.39 -12.13
CA SER A 597 -7.69 42.71 -10.73
C SER A 597 -8.04 41.47 -9.88
N ASN A 598 -8.00 41.63 -8.55
CA ASN A 598 -7.98 40.55 -7.54
C ASN A 598 -9.30 40.36 -6.74
N ALA A 599 -9.52 39.13 -6.27
CA ALA A 599 -10.21 38.74 -5.03
C ALA A 599 -11.78 38.91 -4.96
N PRO A 600 -12.48 38.56 -3.84
CA PRO A 600 -13.33 37.35 -3.84
C PRO A 600 -14.80 37.60 -3.39
N PRO A 601 -15.71 36.61 -3.55
CA PRO A 601 -17.08 36.71 -3.04
C PRO A 601 -17.25 36.21 -1.60
N ALA A 602 -17.98 36.98 -0.79
CA ALA A 602 -18.45 36.65 0.55
C ALA A 602 -19.95 37.07 0.68
N PRO A 603 -20.66 36.81 1.80
CA PRO A 603 -21.87 35.97 1.79
C PRO A 603 -23.21 36.75 1.77
N PRO A 604 -24.35 36.05 1.56
CA PRO A 604 -25.67 36.58 1.89
C PRO A 604 -26.03 36.30 3.37
N SER A 605 -26.18 37.36 4.16
CA SER A 605 -26.83 37.36 5.48
C SER A 605 -28.30 37.77 5.36
N GLY A 606 -29.19 37.19 6.17
CA GLY A 606 -30.60 37.59 6.21
C GLY A 606 -31.37 36.97 7.37
N ASP A 607 -31.30 37.59 8.56
CA ASP A 607 -32.10 37.23 9.73
C ASP A 607 -33.50 37.89 9.70
N SER A 608 -34.48 37.23 10.33
CA SER A 608 -35.71 37.89 10.81
C SER A 608 -36.28 37.18 12.05
N ASN A 609 -36.75 37.96 13.02
CA ASN A 609 -36.95 37.54 14.42
C ASN A 609 -38.30 36.86 14.77
N ALA A 610 -38.25 36.14 15.89
CA ALA A 610 -39.28 35.47 16.74
C ALA A 610 -40.51 36.32 17.20
N PRO A 611 -41.40 35.86 18.12
CA PRO A 611 -41.99 34.52 18.46
C PRO A 611 -43.55 34.55 18.47
N PRO A 612 -44.28 33.49 18.91
CA PRO A 612 -44.75 33.41 20.33
C PRO A 612 -44.87 31.96 20.91
N ALA A 613 -45.30 31.84 22.17
CA ALA A 613 -45.54 30.58 22.93
C ALA A 613 -46.94 30.58 23.61
N PRO A 614 -47.26 29.67 24.56
CA PRO A 614 -47.72 28.27 24.44
C PRO A 614 -49.22 28.08 24.83
N PRO A 615 -49.74 26.84 24.99
CA PRO A 615 -50.01 26.35 26.36
C PRO A 615 -49.92 24.82 26.63
N SER A 616 -49.80 24.44 27.92
CA SER A 616 -50.22 23.20 28.65
C SER A 616 -50.12 21.81 27.98
N GLY A 617 -49.48 20.77 28.55
CA GLY A 617 -49.83 20.04 29.80
C GLY A 617 -50.29 18.62 29.40
N ASP A 618 -49.84 17.48 29.95
CA ASP A 618 -49.73 17.09 31.36
C ASP A 618 -48.57 16.11 31.69
N SER A 619 -48.46 15.77 32.98
CA SER A 619 -47.38 15.06 33.68
C SER A 619 -47.37 13.52 33.61
N ASN A 620 -46.20 12.90 33.84
CA ASN A 620 -45.93 12.10 35.05
C ASN A 620 -44.56 11.36 35.04
N ALA A 621 -43.87 11.38 36.19
CA ALA A 621 -42.72 10.54 36.57
C ALA A 621 -42.49 10.70 38.09
N PRO A 622 -41.64 9.88 38.74
CA PRO A 622 -41.53 8.42 38.76
C PRO A 622 -41.73 7.88 40.20
N PRO A 623 -41.31 6.65 40.52
CA PRO A 623 -40.62 6.46 41.81
C PRO A 623 -39.33 5.62 41.73
N ALA A 624 -38.48 5.79 42.75
CA ALA A 624 -37.23 5.05 42.95
C ALA A 624 -37.32 4.18 44.25
N PRO A 625 -36.24 3.53 44.73
CA PRO A 625 -36.23 2.09 44.98
C PRO A 625 -36.46 1.69 46.47
N PRO A 626 -36.54 0.38 46.76
CA PRO A 626 -36.24 -0.17 48.08
C PRO A 626 -34.91 -0.95 48.12
N SER A 627 -34.33 -0.97 49.31
CA SER A 627 -33.09 -1.63 49.74
C SER A 627 -33.30 -3.07 50.21
N GLY A 628 -32.20 -3.84 50.33
CA GLY A 628 -32.01 -4.71 51.50
C GLY A 628 -31.83 -6.22 51.26
N ASP A 629 -30.65 -6.67 51.69
CA ASP A 629 -30.38 -7.92 52.43
C ASP A 629 -30.42 -9.33 51.78
N SER A 630 -29.25 -9.94 51.89
CA SER A 630 -28.94 -11.34 52.26
C SER A 630 -29.62 -12.52 51.55
N ASN A 631 -28.80 -13.39 50.96
CA ASN A 631 -28.43 -14.66 51.60
C ASN A 631 -27.39 -15.44 50.78
N ALA A 632 -26.37 -15.97 51.47
CA ALA A 632 -25.41 -16.94 50.93
C ALA A 632 -25.55 -18.28 51.68
N PRO A 633 -25.55 -19.43 51.00
CA PRO A 633 -25.37 -20.75 51.60
C PRO A 633 -23.94 -21.32 51.38
N PRO A 634 -23.52 -22.37 52.12
CA PRO A 634 -22.14 -22.46 52.60
C PRO A 634 -21.22 -23.49 51.89
N VAL A 635 -19.91 -23.33 52.16
CA VAL A 635 -18.83 -24.28 51.83
C VAL A 635 -18.57 -25.24 53.00
N PRO A 636 -18.30 -26.53 52.72
CA PRO A 636 -17.29 -27.29 53.49
C PRO A 636 -16.39 -28.15 52.53
N PRO A 637 -15.39 -28.95 52.99
CA PRO A 637 -14.02 -28.44 53.12
C PRO A 637 -12.90 -29.34 52.53
N SER A 638 -11.65 -28.83 52.56
CA SER A 638 -10.34 -29.54 52.60
C SER A 638 -9.94 -30.51 51.46
N GLY A 639 -8.70 -30.36 50.95
CA GLY A 639 -8.06 -31.35 50.05
C GLY A 639 -6.78 -30.91 49.32
N ASP A 640 -5.67 -30.86 50.05
CA ASP A 640 -4.26 -31.09 49.62
C ASP A 640 -3.68 -30.55 48.29
N SER A 641 -2.76 -29.58 48.48
CA SER A 641 -1.44 -29.43 47.83
C SER A 641 -1.14 -30.14 46.49
N ASN A 642 -0.96 -29.35 45.43
CA ASN A 642 0.33 -29.18 44.73
C ASN A 642 0.20 -28.19 43.56
N ALA A 643 0.78 -26.99 43.70
CA ALA A 643 0.92 -26.01 42.61
C ALA A 643 2.32 -25.37 42.68
N PRO A 644 3.00 -25.15 41.54
CA PRO A 644 4.31 -24.49 41.51
C PRO A 644 4.21 -23.00 41.91
N PRO A 645 5.31 -22.36 42.36
CA PRO A 645 5.27 -21.00 42.87
C PRO A 645 4.84 -20.01 41.79
N ALA A 646 3.97 -19.06 42.19
CA ALA A 646 3.63 -17.90 41.38
C ALA A 646 4.89 -17.04 41.09
N PRO A 647 4.97 -16.37 39.93
CA PRO A 647 6.03 -15.41 39.67
C PRO A 647 5.97 -14.26 40.68
N PRO A 648 7.10 -13.58 40.98
CA PRO A 648 7.11 -12.43 41.86
C PRO A 648 6.18 -11.33 41.34
N SER A 649 5.56 -10.62 42.28
CA SER A 649 4.70 -9.46 42.04
C SER A 649 5.39 -8.38 41.23
N GLU A 650 4.61 -7.68 40.40
CA GLU A 650 5.04 -6.56 39.56
C GLU A 650 5.88 -5.52 40.34
N ASP A 651 7.21 -5.59 40.19
CA ASP A 651 8.03 -4.39 40.29
C ASP A 651 7.62 -3.47 39.14
N SER A 652 7.39 -2.19 39.45
CA SER A 652 6.87 -1.22 38.49
C SER A 652 7.79 -1.07 37.27
N GLU A 653 7.39 -1.60 36.11
CA GLU A 653 7.99 -1.23 34.83
C GLU A 653 7.81 0.27 34.62
N GLY A 654 8.91 1.02 34.67
CA GLY A 654 8.91 2.44 34.33
C GLY A 654 8.44 2.63 32.89
N ALA A 655 7.57 3.62 32.65
CA ALA A 655 6.96 3.88 31.35
C ALA A 655 7.99 3.91 30.22
N GLN A 656 7.85 2.98 29.27
CA GLN A 656 8.72 2.88 28.10
C GLN A 656 8.26 3.89 27.04
N MET A 657 9.16 4.75 26.59
CA MET A 657 8.88 5.77 25.58
C MET A 657 8.88 5.21 24.14
N PRO A 658 7.77 5.29 23.40
CA PRO A 658 7.71 5.00 21.96
C PRO A 658 8.47 6.02 21.11
N ILE A 659 8.85 5.64 19.88
CA ILE A 659 9.70 6.45 19.00
C ILE A 659 9.21 6.38 17.55
N VAL A 660 9.22 7.52 16.86
CA VAL A 660 8.92 7.62 15.42
C VAL A 660 10.13 8.21 14.69
N ILE A 661 10.57 7.55 13.62
CA ILE A 661 11.69 8.00 12.79
C ILE A 661 11.21 8.12 11.33
N GLY A 662 11.38 9.29 10.73
CA GLY A 662 11.19 9.52 9.29
C GLY A 662 12.51 9.84 8.60
N PHE A 663 12.80 9.19 7.48
CA PHE A 663 13.94 9.52 6.60
C PHE A 663 13.52 10.26 5.33
#